data_AF-A0A813ZTK3-F1
#
_entry.id   AF-A0A813ZTK3-F1
#
_cell.length_a   1.000
_cell.length_b   1.000
_cell.length_c   1.000
_cell.angle_alpha   90.00
_cell.angle_beta   90.00
_cell.angle_gamma   90.00
#
_symmetry.space_group_name_H-M   'P 1'
#
loop_
_entity.id
_entity.type
_entity.pdbx_description
1 polymer ?
#
loop_
_entity_poly.entity_id
_entity_poly.type
_entity_poly.pdbx_seq_one_letter_code
_entity_poly.pdbx_strand_id
1 'polypeptide(L)'
;MCSSLTQNLSQAWPILKHYDQDHLYNIALPLGGIGTGTVSLGGRGELRDWEIANKPAKKYSTVTIGNDAPFFSIFVNQSSTSTKMTKALIGPVHPTEYLHYEGRACNNHGLPRFEQASFDAAYPFGIVNLSDQKMPVQVSIKGFNPFIPTDAESSGIPIAILYYEVRNITNEVLDVSVCGSMRNFVGQDGSKYFIAWDGDYVPTGAKKNTNVYREDLQGKLKGIYMNSANVDPKDPAWGTIALTTLADSPDANVTYRLSSVDNAWYHAILDFWDDFSTDGTLHDKGQLVDDNPMASLALKKQIAPGATELYPFFITWNFPNRMAWSSTVVGNYYSTVYKDAWDVCVRTIPLLPDLESNTLEFVNLVLASDYPGVLKEAALFNLATLRSQTVFRIADGHLMAWEGIFDIFGSCYGSCTHVWNYEQAVGFLFGELAKTMRDVELNYATFKDDGAMNFRVQLPLTNPQTRTGTAADGQMGCVMKMYRDWQLSGDDEFLKKNWELVKKVLGFAWQPKSWDADQDGVEEGAQPNTMDVTYYGPNPQCNFWYLGALRAAYMMASYVGDSTFASKCGYLFANGSAWVDGNLFNGEYYEQKIIDPKTGKFIPDDDPNVPDYQLGKGCLVDQLVGQMMAHVCHLGYLGKPENISTTCRSILKYNYLDTFNEHFNNMRSYVLGNESGLLMASWPRGRLKYPFPYFSESMTGFEYTAACNMIYENQNDEGLKCVQSIRDRFDGLKRNPFSEPECGHHYGRSMTSWATLLAWSGFHYSAVTRTMEFGILIKKGKQGTKGDAQILKENVETIEFYKKILTIANGVFLAVHFIFYFITGFSIASFILFGISSAAAWYVWSFMKQWGTSKSGGSVTDLNLNGSISEYAKDIILAIVIAQSASLIHRYLWWLLSAIPLYAIYKGFMLYFFPPYAQLRGGDQDEQSDAKKGGKTKITRVARH
;
A
#
# COMPACT_ATOMS: atom_id res chain seq x y z
N MET A 1 22.48 35.69 12.42
CA MET A 1 22.57 34.41 11.71
C MET A 1 21.26 34.21 10.96
N CYS A 2 21.12 34.78 9.76
CA CYS A 2 20.05 34.38 8.85
C CYS A 2 20.66 33.31 7.95
N SER A 3 20.36 32.03 8.18
CA SER A 3 20.58 31.03 7.13
C SER A 3 19.77 31.46 5.90
N SER A 4 20.27 31.22 4.69
CA SER A 4 19.45 31.45 3.50
C SER A 4 18.25 30.51 3.57
N LEU A 5 17.06 30.97 3.15
CA LEU A 5 15.86 30.14 3.10
C LEU A 5 16.11 28.84 2.31
N THR A 6 16.99 28.88 1.31
CA THR A 6 17.46 27.75 0.50
C THR A 6 18.35 26.75 1.26
N GLN A 7 19.18 27.20 2.20
CA GLN A 7 19.98 26.28 3.04
C GLN A 7 19.10 25.40 3.93
N ASN A 8 17.91 25.88 4.32
CA ASN A 8 16.96 25.12 5.11
C ASN A 8 16.19 24.05 4.30
N LEU A 9 16.30 24.06 2.96
CA LEU A 9 15.59 23.13 2.04
C LEU A 9 16.45 21.95 1.58
N SER A 10 17.75 21.88 1.94
CA SER A 10 18.66 20.79 1.54
C SER A 10 18.67 19.65 2.58
N GLN A 11 17.48 19.20 2.99
CA GLN A 11 17.40 18.08 3.94
C GLN A 11 17.66 16.75 3.22
N ALA A 12 18.34 15.83 3.90
CA ALA A 12 18.52 14.48 3.40
C ALA A 12 17.18 13.75 3.47
N TRP A 13 16.71 13.22 2.34
CA TRP A 13 15.48 12.44 2.28
C TRP A 13 15.80 10.96 2.46
N PRO A 14 14.95 10.21 3.18
CA PRO A 14 15.18 8.80 3.40
C PRO A 14 14.90 8.00 2.12
N ILE A 15 15.57 6.84 1.99
CA ILE A 15 15.43 5.94 0.85
C ILE A 15 14.87 4.61 1.36
N LEU A 16 13.69 4.23 0.88
CA LEU A 16 13.11 2.91 1.14
C LEU A 16 13.40 1.94 -0.01
N LYS A 17 13.37 2.43 -1.25
CA LYS A 17 13.60 1.64 -2.45
C LYS A 17 14.52 2.37 -3.43
N HIS A 18 15.48 1.62 -3.96
CA HIS A 18 16.35 2.04 -5.05
C HIS A 18 15.95 1.30 -6.33
N TYR A 19 15.86 2.03 -7.44
CA TYR A 19 15.64 1.52 -8.78
C TYR A 19 16.85 1.87 -9.64
N ASP A 20 17.46 0.84 -10.23
CA ASP A 20 18.54 1.03 -11.17
C ASP A 20 18.03 1.54 -12.53
N GLN A 21 18.95 1.76 -13.47
CA GLN A 21 18.66 2.31 -14.78
C GLN A 21 17.66 1.49 -15.61
N ASP A 22 17.65 0.17 -15.44
CA ASP A 22 16.79 -0.74 -16.22
C ASP A 22 15.35 -0.77 -15.68
N HIS A 23 15.12 -0.20 -14.50
CA HIS A 23 13.83 -0.20 -13.80
C HIS A 23 13.17 1.19 -13.74
N LEU A 24 13.52 2.11 -14.65
CA LEU A 24 13.02 3.50 -14.62
C LEU A 24 11.81 3.76 -15.52
N TYR A 25 11.54 2.88 -16.48
CA TYR A 25 10.67 3.18 -17.62
C TYR A 25 9.23 3.53 -17.20
N ASN A 26 8.63 2.71 -16.33
CA ASN A 26 7.25 2.89 -15.87
C ASN A 26 7.11 3.70 -14.58
N ILE A 27 8.21 4.15 -13.96
CA ILE A 27 8.14 4.99 -12.76
C ILE A 27 7.46 6.32 -13.12
N ALA A 28 6.39 6.64 -12.40
CA ALA A 28 5.71 7.92 -12.44
C ALA A 28 5.19 8.24 -11.03
N LEU A 29 5.95 9.04 -10.28
CA LEU A 29 5.62 9.47 -8.92
C LEU A 29 4.78 10.74 -8.95
N PRO A 30 3.51 10.73 -8.50
CA PRO A 30 2.64 11.91 -8.59
C PRO A 30 3.04 13.03 -7.61
N LEU A 31 3.24 14.23 -8.16
CA LEU A 31 3.47 15.47 -7.41
C LEU A 31 2.24 16.39 -7.50
N GLY A 32 1.65 16.68 -6.34
CA GLY A 32 0.43 17.48 -6.17
C GLY A 32 -0.24 17.10 -4.86
N GLY A 33 -1.11 17.96 -4.31
CA GLY A 33 -1.84 17.70 -3.06
C GLY A 33 -3.11 16.88 -3.27
N ILE A 34 -3.68 16.36 -2.19
CA ILE A 34 -4.92 15.58 -2.17
C ILE A 34 -6.04 16.36 -2.87
N GLY A 35 -6.51 15.81 -3.99
CA GLY A 35 -7.60 16.38 -4.76
C GLY A 35 -7.28 17.61 -5.61
N THR A 36 -6.00 17.90 -5.81
CA THR A 36 -5.56 19.06 -6.60
C THR A 36 -5.25 18.74 -8.06
N GLY A 37 -5.11 17.45 -8.41
CA GLY A 37 -4.45 17.02 -9.65
C GLY A 37 -2.93 16.91 -9.45
N THR A 38 -2.24 16.31 -10.40
CA THR A 38 -0.81 15.99 -10.25
C THR A 38 -0.03 16.19 -11.55
N VAL A 39 1.27 16.38 -11.42
CA VAL A 39 2.27 16.12 -12.47
C VAL A 39 3.21 15.03 -11.95
N SER A 40 3.50 14.00 -12.73
CA SER A 40 4.36 12.90 -12.30
C SER A 40 5.83 13.17 -12.58
N LEU A 41 6.69 12.93 -11.58
CA LEU A 41 8.14 12.79 -11.77
C LEU A 41 8.43 11.39 -12.31
N GLY A 42 8.95 11.32 -13.53
CA GLY A 42 9.35 10.07 -14.17
C GLY A 42 10.69 9.52 -13.64
N GLY A 43 10.90 8.21 -13.79
CA GLY A 43 12.10 7.54 -13.27
C GLY A 43 13.42 8.06 -13.82
N ARG A 44 13.43 8.66 -15.01
CA ARG A 44 14.63 9.30 -15.61
C ARG A 44 14.66 10.82 -15.44
N GLY A 45 13.73 11.41 -14.67
CA GLY A 45 13.72 12.84 -14.36
C GLY A 45 12.85 13.72 -15.25
N GLU A 46 12.16 13.15 -16.24
CA GLU A 46 11.18 13.88 -17.04
C GLU A 46 9.86 14.09 -16.28
N LEU A 47 9.11 15.13 -16.67
CA LEU A 47 7.76 15.35 -16.17
C LEU A 47 6.74 14.76 -17.14
N ARG A 48 5.82 13.94 -16.63
CA ARG A 48 4.76 13.27 -17.40
C ARG A 48 3.44 13.27 -16.62
N ASP A 49 2.38 12.72 -17.22
CA ASP A 49 1.04 12.66 -16.63
C ASP A 49 0.58 14.02 -16.09
N TRP A 50 0.40 14.98 -16.98
CA TRP A 50 -0.05 16.33 -16.61
C TRP A 50 -1.56 16.35 -16.33
N GLU A 51 -1.93 15.98 -15.11
CA GLU A 51 -3.30 15.75 -14.63
C GLU A 51 -3.85 16.92 -13.78
N ILE A 52 -3.32 18.13 -13.96
CA ILE A 52 -3.65 19.31 -13.13
C ILE A 52 -4.96 20.01 -13.55
N ALA A 53 -5.43 19.78 -14.77
CA ALA A 53 -6.61 20.43 -15.35
C ALA A 53 -7.88 19.59 -15.17
N ASN A 54 -8.23 19.24 -13.93
CA ASN A 54 -9.51 18.64 -13.53
C ASN A 54 -9.88 17.25 -14.06
N LYS A 55 -9.01 16.59 -14.83
CA LYS A 55 -9.24 15.23 -15.33
C LYS A 55 -8.00 14.34 -15.33
N PRO A 56 -8.17 13.01 -15.44
CA PRO A 56 -7.07 12.10 -15.74
C PRO A 56 -6.44 12.38 -17.10
N ALA A 57 -5.12 12.21 -17.19
CA ALA A 57 -4.33 12.50 -18.38
C ALA A 57 -3.02 11.70 -18.40
N LYS A 58 -3.10 10.37 -18.35
CA LYS A 58 -1.92 9.49 -18.37
C LYS A 58 -1.16 9.62 -19.68
N LYS A 59 0.17 9.69 -19.57
CA LYS A 59 1.14 9.96 -20.65
C LYS A 59 0.96 11.30 -21.36
N TYR A 60 -0.01 12.12 -20.95
CA TYR A 60 -0.18 13.45 -21.51
C TYR A 60 0.95 14.37 -21.07
N SER A 61 1.44 15.18 -22.00
CA SER A 61 2.61 16.04 -21.81
C SER A 61 2.38 17.47 -22.25
N THR A 62 1.12 17.91 -22.29
CA THR A 62 0.67 19.26 -22.67
C THR A 62 0.82 19.62 -24.15
N VAL A 63 1.60 18.83 -24.89
CA VAL A 63 1.88 18.97 -26.32
C VAL A 63 1.72 17.62 -27.04
N THR A 64 1.84 17.63 -28.37
CA THR A 64 2.05 16.42 -29.17
C THR A 64 3.35 15.74 -28.74
N ILE A 65 3.34 14.41 -28.59
CA ILE A 65 4.53 13.66 -28.18
C ILE A 65 5.69 13.94 -29.15
N GLY A 66 6.84 14.28 -28.58
CA GLY A 66 8.01 14.68 -29.35
C GLY A 66 8.70 15.88 -28.72
N ASN A 67 8.83 16.98 -29.43
CA ASN A 67 9.51 18.18 -28.93
C ASN A 67 8.55 19.08 -28.13
N ASP A 68 9.08 20.12 -27.48
CA ASP A 68 8.33 21.16 -26.76
C ASP A 68 7.60 20.73 -25.47
N ALA A 69 7.65 19.45 -25.09
CA ALA A 69 7.08 18.98 -23.82
C ALA A 69 7.86 19.57 -22.64
N PRO A 70 7.21 19.95 -21.53
CA PRO A 70 7.87 20.58 -20.39
C PRO A 70 9.11 19.83 -19.91
N PHE A 71 10.20 20.55 -19.68
CA PHE A 71 11.48 19.98 -19.29
C PHE A 71 12.36 20.95 -18.52
N PHE A 72 13.39 20.40 -17.90
CA PHE A 72 14.47 21.16 -17.29
C PHE A 72 15.80 20.87 -17.98
N SER A 73 16.68 21.87 -18.02
CA SER A 73 18.02 21.78 -18.58
C SER A 73 19.07 22.40 -17.66
N ILE A 74 20.31 22.00 -17.87
CA ILE A 74 21.50 22.51 -17.18
C ILE A 74 22.50 23.04 -18.20
N PHE A 75 23.07 24.19 -17.90
CA PHE A 75 24.24 24.74 -18.57
C PHE A 75 25.40 24.77 -17.56
N VAL A 76 26.59 24.36 -18.01
CA VAL A 76 27.82 24.43 -17.22
C VAL A 76 28.92 25.07 -18.05
N ASN A 77 29.51 26.14 -17.51
CA ASN A 77 30.69 26.78 -18.07
C ASN A 77 31.90 26.51 -17.18
N GLN A 78 32.89 25.83 -17.76
CA GLN A 78 34.17 25.54 -17.16
C GLN A 78 35.23 26.48 -17.74
N SER A 79 35.52 27.54 -17.00
CA SER A 79 36.34 28.64 -17.49
C SER A 79 37.78 28.23 -17.82
N SER A 80 38.38 27.30 -17.07
CA SER A 80 39.77 26.87 -17.31
C SER A 80 39.99 26.22 -18.67
N THR A 81 39.00 25.50 -19.19
CA THR A 81 39.05 24.78 -20.47
C THR A 81 38.29 25.48 -21.59
N SER A 82 37.62 26.61 -21.29
CA SER A 82 36.65 27.25 -22.20
C SER A 82 35.56 26.28 -22.70
N THR A 83 35.22 25.28 -21.89
CA THR A 83 34.22 24.26 -22.24
C THR A 83 32.86 24.71 -21.73
N LYS A 84 31.89 24.79 -22.65
CA LYS A 84 30.48 25.01 -22.34
C LYS A 84 29.68 23.76 -22.67
N MET A 85 28.87 23.30 -21.72
CA MET A 85 28.10 22.07 -21.85
C MET A 85 26.66 22.33 -21.49
N THR A 86 25.74 21.87 -22.34
CA THR A 86 24.29 21.99 -22.11
C THR A 86 23.63 20.63 -22.29
N LYS A 87 22.80 20.25 -21.32
CA LYS A 87 22.02 19.00 -21.36
C LYS A 87 20.63 19.21 -20.77
N ALA A 88 19.67 18.44 -21.24
CA ALA A 88 18.43 18.22 -20.51
C ALA A 88 18.74 17.45 -19.21
N LEU A 89 18.04 17.80 -18.13
CA LEU A 89 18.12 17.15 -16.83
C LEU A 89 17.24 15.89 -16.83
N ILE A 90 17.57 14.98 -17.72
CA ILE A 90 16.91 13.69 -17.90
C ILE A 90 17.95 12.60 -18.20
N GLY A 91 17.61 11.35 -17.86
CA GLY A 91 18.39 10.15 -18.14
C GLY A 91 18.17 9.56 -19.53
N PRO A 92 18.73 8.36 -19.78
CA PRO A 92 18.67 7.68 -21.07
C PRO A 92 17.24 7.27 -21.47
N VAL A 93 17.03 7.09 -22.79
CA VAL A 93 15.77 6.59 -23.37
C VAL A 93 15.74 5.07 -23.24
N HIS A 94 14.59 4.49 -22.90
CA HIS A 94 14.46 3.04 -22.86
C HIS A 94 14.40 2.46 -24.29
N PRO A 95 14.98 1.27 -24.59
CA PRO A 95 15.00 0.72 -25.96
C PRO A 95 13.62 0.61 -26.64
N THR A 96 12.54 0.42 -25.87
CA THR A 96 11.16 0.37 -26.42
C THR A 96 10.66 1.72 -26.94
N GLU A 97 11.30 2.83 -26.55
CA GLU A 97 10.97 4.19 -26.98
C GLU A 97 11.83 4.66 -28.17
N TYR A 98 12.60 3.77 -28.80
CA TYR A 98 13.40 4.11 -29.99
C TYR A 98 12.57 4.02 -31.26
N LEU A 99 11.66 3.04 -31.35
CA LEU A 99 10.89 2.78 -32.55
C LEU A 99 9.66 3.69 -32.62
N HIS A 100 9.64 4.58 -33.60
CA HIS A 100 8.48 5.39 -33.99
C HIS A 100 8.51 5.62 -35.49
N TYR A 101 7.36 5.81 -36.12
CA TYR A 101 7.28 6.02 -37.58
C TYR A 101 8.03 7.28 -38.05
N GLU A 102 8.17 8.27 -37.15
CA GLU A 102 8.97 9.50 -37.35
C GLU A 102 10.26 9.55 -36.53
N GLY A 103 10.65 8.47 -35.85
CA GLY A 103 11.87 8.46 -35.02
C GLY A 103 11.81 9.30 -33.72
N ARG A 104 10.60 9.70 -33.29
CA ARG A 104 10.35 10.52 -32.09
C ARG A 104 9.36 9.88 -31.11
N ALA A 105 9.64 8.66 -30.63
CA ALA A 105 8.68 7.90 -29.81
C ALA A 105 8.43 8.45 -28.40
N CYS A 106 9.25 9.40 -27.94
CA CYS A 106 9.13 9.98 -26.62
C CYS A 106 9.43 11.49 -26.61
N ASN A 107 9.04 12.13 -25.51
CA ASN A 107 9.26 13.55 -25.32
C ASN A 107 10.74 13.89 -25.22
N ASN A 108 11.11 14.99 -25.86
CA ASN A 108 12.45 15.55 -25.88
C ASN A 108 13.51 14.53 -26.35
N HIS A 109 13.14 13.62 -27.26
CA HIS A 109 14.00 12.57 -27.81
C HIS A 109 15.33 13.11 -28.36
N GLY A 110 15.32 14.28 -29.00
CA GLY A 110 16.51 14.89 -29.61
C GLY A 110 17.43 15.68 -28.66
N LEU A 111 17.03 15.94 -27.41
CA LEU A 111 17.86 16.73 -26.50
C LEU A 111 19.06 15.91 -25.96
N PRO A 112 20.26 16.51 -25.87
CA PRO A 112 21.37 15.92 -25.12
C PRO A 112 20.96 15.62 -23.68
N ARG A 113 21.35 14.46 -23.17
CA ARG A 113 20.89 13.90 -21.88
C ARG A 113 22.05 13.30 -21.09
N PHE A 114 21.82 12.98 -19.82
CA PHE A 114 22.79 12.26 -19.00
C PHE A 114 22.85 10.79 -19.41
N GLU A 115 24.06 10.24 -19.44
CA GLU A 115 24.32 8.84 -19.83
C GLU A 115 23.83 7.83 -18.79
N GLN A 116 23.77 8.20 -17.51
CA GLN A 116 23.33 7.32 -16.43
C GLN A 116 22.21 7.96 -15.59
N ALA A 117 21.25 7.12 -15.17
CA ALA A 117 20.20 7.52 -14.24
C ALA A 117 19.83 6.39 -13.27
N SER A 118 19.38 6.76 -12.08
CA SER A 118 18.70 5.88 -11.11
C SER A 118 17.62 6.64 -10.36
N PHE A 119 16.73 5.93 -9.66
CA PHE A 119 15.64 6.53 -8.90
C PHE A 119 15.57 5.96 -7.48
N ASP A 120 15.58 6.82 -6.48
CA ASP A 120 15.34 6.47 -5.08
C ASP A 120 13.98 6.99 -4.63
N ALA A 121 13.30 6.22 -3.77
CA ALA A 121 12.00 6.62 -3.26
C ALA A 121 11.75 6.20 -1.81
N ALA A 122 11.05 7.10 -1.11
CA ALA A 122 10.23 6.82 0.06
C ALA A 122 9.02 7.76 -0.06
N TYR A 123 7.92 7.28 -0.66
CA TYR A 123 6.78 8.13 -1.00
C TYR A 123 6.31 8.97 0.22
N PRO A 124 6.11 10.29 0.07
CA PRO A 124 5.95 11.07 -1.17
C PRO A 124 7.25 11.63 -1.79
N PHE A 125 8.43 11.23 -1.33
CA PHE A 125 9.71 11.70 -1.84
C PHE A 125 10.24 10.82 -2.98
N GLY A 126 10.66 11.45 -4.07
CA GLY A 126 11.38 10.80 -5.19
C GLY A 126 12.67 11.54 -5.52
N ILE A 127 13.74 10.79 -5.78
CA ILE A 127 15.06 11.32 -6.11
C ILE A 127 15.54 10.67 -7.40
N VAL A 128 15.76 11.45 -8.45
CA VAL A 128 16.41 11.00 -9.67
C VAL A 128 17.88 11.37 -9.57
N ASN A 129 18.78 10.40 -9.66
CA ASN A 129 20.22 10.66 -9.67
C ASN A 129 20.74 10.59 -11.10
N LEU A 130 21.39 11.65 -11.57
CA LEU A 130 21.92 11.77 -12.91
C LEU A 130 23.45 11.93 -12.88
N SER A 131 24.14 11.15 -13.71
CA SER A 131 25.59 11.24 -13.86
C SER A 131 26.01 11.03 -15.32
N ASP A 132 27.13 11.64 -15.67
CA ASP A 132 27.68 11.61 -17.01
C ASP A 132 29.17 11.89 -16.97
N GLN A 133 29.99 11.07 -17.63
CA GLN A 133 31.45 11.21 -17.58
C GLN A 133 31.96 12.50 -18.22
N LYS A 134 31.18 13.09 -19.14
CA LYS A 134 31.53 14.33 -19.84
C LYS A 134 31.04 15.56 -19.10
N MET A 135 30.16 15.43 -18.11
CA MET A 135 29.68 16.55 -17.31
C MET A 135 30.55 16.72 -16.05
N PRO A 136 31.05 17.93 -15.76
CA PRO A 136 31.85 18.21 -14.55
C PRO A 136 30.99 18.33 -13.28
N VAL A 137 29.77 17.78 -13.30
CA VAL A 137 28.79 17.85 -12.22
C VAL A 137 28.04 16.54 -12.07
N GLN A 138 27.56 16.27 -10.86
CA GLN A 138 26.52 15.28 -10.56
C GLN A 138 25.24 16.00 -10.18
N VAL A 139 24.08 15.46 -10.56
CA VAL A 139 22.79 16.10 -10.29
C VAL A 139 21.83 15.13 -9.62
N SER A 140 21.17 15.57 -8.55
CA SER A 140 20.01 14.89 -7.96
C SER A 140 18.76 15.77 -8.12
N ILE A 141 17.72 15.22 -8.76
CA ILE A 141 16.41 15.85 -8.89
C ILE A 141 15.52 15.30 -7.79
N LYS A 142 15.16 16.15 -6.84
CA LYS A 142 14.38 15.81 -5.66
C LYS A 142 12.98 16.39 -5.83
N GLY A 143 11.99 15.52 -6.00
CA GLY A 143 10.58 15.87 -6.17
C GLY A 143 9.71 15.46 -5.00
N PHE A 144 8.87 16.37 -4.49
CA PHE A 144 7.83 16.04 -3.51
C PHE A 144 6.66 17.05 -3.51
N ASN A 145 5.64 16.72 -2.70
CA ASN A 145 4.56 17.61 -2.27
C ASN A 145 4.25 17.27 -0.79
N PRO A 146 3.88 18.23 0.08
CA PRO A 146 3.66 17.97 1.50
C PRO A 146 2.64 16.87 1.77
N PHE A 147 2.98 15.88 2.59
CA PHE A 147 2.08 14.82 3.06
C PHE A 147 2.14 14.76 4.59
N ILE A 148 1.19 15.40 5.24
CA ILE A 148 1.17 15.55 6.68
C ILE A 148 -0.11 14.91 7.18
N PRO A 149 -0.05 13.69 7.74
CA PRO A 149 -1.22 13.05 8.33
C PRO A 149 -1.91 13.99 9.31
N THR A 150 -3.23 13.93 9.37
CA THR A 150 -4.16 14.77 10.13
C THR A 150 -4.30 16.22 9.64
N ASP A 151 -3.41 16.69 8.75
CA ASP A 151 -3.48 18.02 8.14
C ASP A 151 -3.82 17.92 6.65
N ALA A 152 -5.12 17.82 6.36
CA ALA A 152 -5.67 17.75 5.01
C ALA A 152 -5.49 19.04 4.21
N GLU A 153 -5.31 20.19 4.88
CA GLU A 153 -5.14 21.48 4.21
C GLU A 153 -3.70 21.60 3.68
N SER A 154 -2.71 21.33 4.53
CA SER A 154 -1.30 21.29 4.10
C SER A 154 -1.01 20.16 3.13
N SER A 155 -1.70 19.01 3.27
CA SER A 155 -1.61 17.89 2.32
C SER A 155 -2.39 18.12 1.02
N GLY A 156 -3.19 19.19 0.94
CA GLY A 156 -4.06 19.55 -0.18
C GLY A 156 -3.55 20.74 -1.01
N ILE A 157 -2.25 21.07 -0.95
CA ILE A 157 -1.68 22.23 -1.65
C ILE A 157 -1.39 21.89 -3.13
N PRO A 158 -1.86 22.69 -4.11
CA PRO A 158 -1.67 22.45 -5.55
C PRO A 158 -0.27 22.90 -6.03
N ILE A 159 0.76 22.18 -5.60
CA ILE A 159 2.18 22.47 -5.91
C ILE A 159 2.98 21.20 -6.22
N ALA A 160 3.86 21.27 -7.21
CA ALA A 160 4.96 20.33 -7.38
C ALA A 160 6.27 21.04 -7.00
N ILE A 161 7.00 20.49 -6.03
CA ILE A 161 8.29 21.04 -5.56
C ILE A 161 9.41 20.22 -6.19
N LEU A 162 10.33 20.89 -6.88
CA LEU A 162 11.45 20.29 -7.59
C LEU A 162 12.75 20.97 -7.15
N TYR A 163 13.61 20.20 -6.52
CA TYR A 163 14.92 20.62 -6.05
C TYR A 163 15.99 19.99 -6.95
N TYR A 164 16.77 20.82 -7.64
CA TYR A 164 17.93 20.34 -8.39
C TYR A 164 19.19 20.60 -7.56
N GLU A 165 19.69 19.55 -6.91
CA GLU A 165 20.96 19.58 -6.18
C GLU A 165 22.10 19.28 -7.17
N VAL A 166 22.95 20.27 -7.43
CA VAL A 166 24.05 20.16 -8.39
C VAL A 166 25.37 20.18 -7.64
N ARG A 167 26.11 19.07 -7.71
CA ARG A 167 27.42 18.92 -7.08
C ARG A 167 28.52 19.13 -8.11
N ASN A 168 29.42 20.07 -7.83
CA ASN A 168 30.66 20.24 -8.58
C ASN A 168 31.67 19.15 -8.18
N ILE A 169 32.08 18.31 -9.14
CA ILE A 169 33.04 17.22 -8.90
C ILE A 169 34.49 17.58 -9.30
N THR A 170 34.72 18.84 -9.70
CA THR A 170 36.03 19.34 -10.12
C THR A 170 36.73 20.10 -9.00
N ASN A 171 37.94 20.56 -9.30
CA ASN A 171 38.78 21.38 -8.42
C ASN A 171 38.71 22.89 -8.76
N GLU A 172 37.82 23.33 -9.64
CA GLU A 172 37.62 24.74 -9.99
C GLU A 172 36.19 25.23 -9.74
N VAL A 173 35.98 26.54 -9.78
CA VAL A 173 34.64 27.13 -9.67
C VAL A 173 33.93 26.97 -11.03
N LEU A 174 32.68 26.52 -11.01
CA LEU A 174 31.85 26.38 -12.20
C LEU A 174 30.74 27.43 -12.20
N ASP A 175 30.49 28.08 -13.34
CA ASP A 175 29.24 28.83 -13.56
C ASP A 175 28.19 27.84 -14.07
N VAL A 176 27.10 27.70 -13.33
CA VAL A 176 26.05 26.72 -13.61
C VAL A 176 24.68 27.41 -13.66
N SER A 177 23.88 27.07 -14.66
CA SER A 177 22.48 27.50 -14.75
C SER A 177 21.56 26.29 -14.83
N VAL A 178 20.45 26.33 -14.09
CA VAL A 178 19.33 25.40 -14.26
C VAL A 178 18.15 26.17 -14.83
N CYS A 179 17.49 25.62 -15.85
CA CYS A 179 16.37 26.26 -16.54
C CYS A 179 15.17 25.33 -16.66
N GLY A 180 13.99 25.79 -16.27
CA GLY A 180 12.72 25.15 -16.57
C GLY A 180 12.08 25.77 -17.81
N SER A 181 11.56 24.95 -18.73
CA SER A 181 10.86 25.41 -19.94
C SER A 181 9.53 24.69 -20.09
N MET A 182 8.46 25.45 -20.36
CA MET A 182 7.13 24.91 -20.59
C MET A 182 6.26 25.85 -21.42
N ARG A 183 5.32 25.30 -22.18
CA ARG A 183 4.27 26.07 -22.86
C ARG A 183 3.17 26.46 -21.87
N ASN A 184 2.55 27.62 -22.09
CA ASN A 184 1.32 27.98 -21.40
C ASN A 184 0.13 27.23 -22.01
N PHE A 185 -0.14 26.03 -21.48
CA PHE A 185 -1.17 25.13 -21.97
C PHE A 185 -2.55 25.37 -21.33
N VAL A 186 -2.82 26.51 -20.68
CA VAL A 186 -4.16 26.82 -20.15
C VAL A 186 -5.21 26.68 -21.27
N GLY A 187 -6.28 25.93 -21.02
CA GLY A 187 -7.26 25.53 -22.04
C GLY A 187 -6.96 24.22 -22.77
N GLN A 188 -5.82 23.56 -22.53
CA GLN A 188 -5.42 22.27 -23.10
C GLN A 188 -5.24 21.22 -21.98
N ASP A 189 -6.28 20.43 -21.73
CA ASP A 189 -6.27 19.30 -20.77
C ASP A 189 -6.19 17.93 -21.47
N GLY A 190 -5.90 17.94 -22.77
CA GLY A 190 -5.90 16.76 -23.63
C GLY A 190 -7.29 16.24 -24.03
N SER A 191 -8.39 16.87 -23.63
CA SER A 191 -9.74 16.47 -24.06
C SER A 191 -10.08 16.95 -25.47
N LYS A 192 -9.55 18.10 -25.87
CA LYS A 192 -9.76 18.72 -27.19
C LYS A 192 -8.52 18.50 -28.05
N TYR A 193 -8.70 17.85 -29.18
CA TYR A 193 -7.62 17.57 -30.11
C TYR A 193 -8.15 17.39 -31.53
N PHE A 194 -7.25 17.42 -32.50
CA PHE A 194 -7.47 16.83 -33.82
C PHE A 194 -6.36 15.82 -34.11
N ILE A 195 -6.60 14.95 -35.07
CA ILE A 195 -5.59 14.04 -35.60
C ILE A 195 -5.01 14.67 -36.86
N ALA A 196 -3.70 14.89 -36.88
CA ALA A 196 -2.99 15.42 -38.04
C ALA A 196 -2.92 14.39 -39.18
N TRP A 197 -2.43 14.81 -40.35
CA TRP A 197 -2.41 13.99 -41.57
C TRP A 197 -1.51 12.75 -41.45
N ASP A 198 -0.50 12.81 -40.59
CA ASP A 198 0.47 11.78 -40.23
C ASP A 198 -0.05 10.83 -39.12
N GLY A 199 -1.21 11.14 -38.53
CA GLY A 199 -1.81 10.38 -37.44
C GLY A 199 -1.49 10.93 -36.05
N ASP A 200 -0.74 12.04 -35.94
CA ASP A 200 -0.39 12.61 -34.65
C ASP A 200 -1.59 13.18 -33.92
N TYR A 201 -1.61 12.93 -32.61
CA TYR A 201 -2.51 13.58 -31.68
C TYR A 201 -2.03 15.03 -31.44
N VAL A 202 -2.86 16.03 -31.78
CA VAL A 202 -2.55 17.45 -31.58
C VAL A 202 -3.51 18.08 -30.58
N PRO A 203 -3.07 18.37 -29.33
CA PRO A 203 -3.93 19.00 -28.35
C PRO A 203 -4.28 20.44 -28.74
N THR A 204 -5.51 20.85 -28.48
CA THR A 204 -6.06 22.17 -28.82
C THR A 204 -6.81 22.76 -27.62
N GLY A 205 -7.14 24.05 -27.69
CA GLY A 205 -7.98 24.73 -26.69
C GLY A 205 -7.31 25.93 -26.03
N ALA A 206 -5.98 26.01 -26.05
CA ALA A 206 -5.27 27.25 -25.76
C ALA A 206 -5.67 28.33 -26.77
N LYS A 207 -5.70 29.59 -26.33
CA LYS A 207 -6.14 30.71 -27.15
C LYS A 207 -5.50 31.99 -26.69
N LYS A 208 -4.49 32.46 -27.43
CA LYS A 208 -3.70 33.68 -27.12
C LYS A 208 -3.42 33.82 -25.63
N ASN A 209 -2.89 32.75 -25.03
CA ASN A 209 -2.59 32.70 -23.61
C ASN A 209 -1.50 33.73 -23.28
N THR A 210 -1.48 34.21 -22.03
CA THR A 210 -0.59 35.29 -21.60
C THR A 210 0.37 34.79 -20.52
N ASN A 211 1.66 35.11 -20.71
CA ASN A 211 2.73 34.86 -19.74
C ASN A 211 3.19 36.20 -19.17
N VAL A 212 3.33 36.28 -17.85
CA VAL A 212 3.72 37.50 -17.14
C VAL A 212 4.82 37.18 -16.14
N TYR A 213 5.94 37.90 -16.23
CA TYR A 213 6.98 37.82 -15.21
C TYR A 213 6.52 38.52 -13.93
N ARG A 214 6.75 37.89 -12.78
CA ARG A 214 6.40 38.42 -11.47
C ARG A 214 7.51 38.16 -10.48
N GLU A 215 7.59 39.04 -9.48
CA GLU A 215 8.45 38.88 -8.32
C GLU A 215 7.64 39.12 -7.04
N ASP A 216 7.98 38.41 -5.97
CA ASP A 216 7.37 38.54 -4.64
C ASP A 216 8.38 38.15 -3.55
N LEU A 217 7.95 38.13 -2.29
CA LEU A 217 8.78 37.78 -1.12
C LEU A 217 10.09 38.59 -1.09
N GLN A 218 9.95 39.91 -1.24
CA GLN A 218 11.07 40.87 -1.30
C GLN A 218 12.02 40.62 -2.47
N GLY A 219 11.49 40.19 -3.63
CA GLY A 219 12.28 39.91 -4.83
C GLY A 219 12.99 38.55 -4.80
N LYS A 220 12.74 37.70 -3.80
CA LYS A 220 13.35 36.36 -3.74
C LYS A 220 12.55 35.31 -4.51
N LEU A 221 11.23 35.42 -4.50
CA LEU A 221 10.38 34.59 -5.34
C LEU A 221 10.28 35.24 -6.71
N LYS A 222 10.72 34.55 -7.75
CA LYS A 222 10.72 35.05 -9.12
C LYS A 222 10.13 34.00 -10.06
N GLY A 223 9.37 34.41 -11.06
CA GLY A 223 8.84 33.44 -12.01
C GLY A 223 7.85 33.97 -13.01
N ILE A 224 7.19 33.03 -13.68
CA ILE A 224 6.31 33.28 -14.81
C ILE A 224 4.92 32.80 -14.43
N TYR A 225 3.97 33.73 -14.39
CA TYR A 225 2.55 33.46 -14.22
C TYR A 225 1.88 33.30 -15.58
N MET A 226 1.12 32.22 -15.73
CA MET A 226 0.51 31.77 -16.97
C MET A 226 -1.00 31.75 -16.82
N ASN A 227 -1.71 32.51 -17.66
CA ASN A 227 -3.17 32.56 -17.68
C ASN A 227 -3.73 32.68 -19.11
N SER A 228 -5.05 32.74 -19.22
CA SER A 228 -5.72 33.08 -20.48
C SER A 228 -6.97 33.93 -20.25
N ALA A 229 -7.07 35.03 -20.98
CA ALA A 229 -8.28 35.85 -21.04
C ALA A 229 -9.25 35.43 -22.17
N ASN A 230 -8.82 34.55 -23.08
CA ASN A 230 -9.58 34.20 -24.27
C ASN A 230 -10.15 32.77 -24.25
N VAL A 231 -9.64 31.90 -23.37
CA VAL A 231 -10.29 30.64 -23.01
C VAL A 231 -11.55 30.97 -22.21
N ASP A 232 -12.67 30.28 -22.49
CA ASP A 232 -13.93 30.49 -21.78
C ASP A 232 -13.73 30.27 -20.27
N PRO A 233 -14.06 31.25 -19.40
CA PRO A 233 -13.95 31.09 -17.95
C PRO A 233 -14.77 29.95 -17.34
N LYS A 234 -15.68 29.32 -18.09
CA LYS A 234 -16.42 28.11 -17.68
C LYS A 234 -15.80 26.81 -18.18
N ASP A 235 -14.78 26.88 -19.02
CA ASP A 235 -14.09 25.69 -19.52
C ASP A 235 -13.44 24.93 -18.36
N PRO A 236 -13.56 23.59 -18.28
CA PRO A 236 -12.87 22.79 -17.27
C PRO A 236 -11.35 22.96 -17.24
N ALA A 237 -10.75 23.32 -18.38
CA ALA A 237 -9.33 23.60 -18.54
C ALA A 237 -8.96 25.09 -18.38
N TRP A 238 -9.92 25.95 -18.01
CA TRP A 238 -9.64 27.35 -17.64
C TRP A 238 -9.09 27.43 -16.21
N GLY A 239 -8.02 28.20 -16.05
CA GLY A 239 -7.31 28.33 -14.79
C GLY A 239 -6.01 29.11 -14.94
N THR A 240 -5.09 28.86 -14.02
CA THR A 240 -3.78 29.52 -13.97
C THR A 240 -2.70 28.53 -13.59
N ILE A 241 -1.48 28.77 -14.07
CA ILE A 241 -0.27 28.01 -13.75
C ILE A 241 0.83 29.00 -13.39
N ALA A 242 1.78 28.63 -12.54
CA ALA A 242 3.02 29.40 -12.37
C ALA A 242 4.24 28.47 -12.34
N LEU A 243 5.30 28.85 -13.07
CA LEU A 243 6.64 28.28 -12.96
C LEU A 243 7.51 29.30 -12.21
N THR A 244 7.98 28.94 -11.03
CA THR A 244 8.69 29.87 -10.14
C THR A 244 9.97 29.27 -9.60
N THR A 245 10.90 30.11 -9.16
CA THR A 245 12.12 29.75 -8.45
C THR A 245 12.32 30.63 -7.24
N LEU A 246 13.00 30.11 -6.21
CA LEU A 246 13.39 30.85 -5.02
C LEU A 246 14.89 31.19 -5.09
N ALA A 247 15.18 32.47 -5.21
CA ALA A 247 16.53 33.01 -5.20
C ALA A 247 17.07 33.23 -3.77
N ASP A 248 18.39 33.09 -3.59
CA ASP A 248 19.06 33.34 -2.31
C ASP A 248 19.01 34.83 -1.90
N SER A 249 18.96 35.71 -2.90
CA SER A 249 18.89 37.16 -2.73
C SER A 249 18.07 37.81 -3.86
N PRO A 250 17.59 39.05 -3.67
CA PRO A 250 16.83 39.77 -4.70
C PRO A 250 17.62 40.03 -5.99
N ASP A 251 18.94 40.15 -5.86
CA ASP A 251 19.88 40.42 -6.96
C ASP A 251 20.43 39.14 -7.61
N ALA A 252 19.91 37.97 -7.25
CA ALA A 252 20.34 36.71 -7.86
C ALA A 252 20.10 36.72 -9.37
N ASN A 253 20.98 36.03 -10.09
CA ASN A 253 20.94 35.95 -11.54
C ASN A 253 19.80 35.01 -12.00
N VAL A 254 18.59 35.56 -12.05
CA VAL A 254 17.42 34.93 -12.64
C VAL A 254 17.14 35.59 -13.97
N THR A 255 17.16 34.81 -15.05
CA THR A 255 16.80 35.26 -16.39
C THR A 255 15.58 34.50 -16.87
N TYR A 256 14.84 35.09 -17.80
CA TYR A 256 13.57 34.53 -18.25
C TYR A 256 13.29 34.94 -19.69
N ARG A 257 12.36 34.21 -20.29
CA ARG A 257 11.63 34.63 -21.49
C ARG A 257 10.18 34.21 -21.36
N LEU A 258 9.28 35.11 -21.74
CA LEU A 258 7.84 34.91 -21.67
C LEU A 258 7.29 34.20 -22.91
N SER A 259 8.09 34.14 -23.98
CA SER A 259 7.75 33.48 -25.24
C SER A 259 9.03 33.01 -25.94
N SER A 260 8.84 32.22 -27.00
CA SER A 260 9.86 31.93 -28.01
C SER A 260 9.51 32.62 -29.33
N VAL A 261 10.19 32.23 -30.41
CA VAL A 261 9.80 32.51 -31.80
C VAL A 261 8.59 31.64 -32.22
N ASP A 262 7.95 31.99 -33.34
CA ASP A 262 6.85 31.21 -33.93
C ASP A 262 7.27 29.74 -34.11
N ASN A 263 6.44 28.79 -33.67
CA ASN A 263 6.82 27.39 -33.61
C ASN A 263 6.62 26.62 -34.94
N ALA A 264 6.85 27.29 -36.06
CA ALA A 264 6.99 26.61 -37.34
C ALA A 264 8.20 25.66 -37.29
N TRP A 265 8.02 24.39 -37.64
CA TRP A 265 9.09 23.38 -37.72
C TRP A 265 9.97 23.28 -36.46
N TYR A 266 9.38 23.39 -35.28
CA TYR A 266 10.08 23.31 -33.98
C TYR A 266 11.14 24.41 -33.78
N HIS A 267 10.99 25.56 -34.42
CA HIS A 267 11.88 26.70 -34.20
C HIS A 267 11.86 27.21 -32.76
N ALA A 268 10.75 27.02 -32.02
CA ALA A 268 10.66 27.53 -30.67
C ALA A 268 11.67 26.85 -29.72
N ILE A 269 11.83 25.53 -29.80
CA ILE A 269 12.84 24.77 -29.03
C ILE A 269 14.26 24.99 -29.53
N LEU A 270 14.46 25.22 -30.83
CA LEU A 270 15.78 25.57 -31.37
C LEU A 270 16.25 26.93 -30.84
N ASP A 271 15.39 27.96 -30.91
CA ASP A 271 15.67 29.29 -30.39
C ASP A 271 15.97 29.27 -28.88
N PHE A 272 15.26 28.44 -28.13
CA PHE A 272 15.61 28.17 -26.73
C PHE A 272 17.02 27.66 -26.56
N TRP A 273 17.34 26.60 -27.31
CA TRP A 273 18.56 25.85 -27.12
C TRP A 273 19.77 26.70 -27.48
N ASP A 274 19.70 27.44 -28.59
CA ASP A 274 20.77 28.33 -29.03
C ASP A 274 21.00 29.50 -28.05
N ASP A 275 19.93 30.06 -27.49
CA ASP A 275 20.01 31.11 -26.47
C ASP A 275 20.66 30.57 -25.19
N PHE A 276 20.05 29.55 -24.57
CA PHE A 276 20.48 29.03 -23.28
C PHE A 276 21.87 28.38 -23.33
N SER A 277 22.21 27.69 -24.42
CA SER A 277 23.51 27.01 -24.55
C SER A 277 24.69 27.97 -24.79
N THR A 278 24.42 29.23 -25.11
CA THR A 278 25.46 30.24 -25.34
C THR A 278 26.16 30.62 -24.04
N ASP A 279 25.41 30.88 -22.97
CA ASP A 279 25.97 31.37 -21.71
C ASP A 279 25.16 31.01 -20.45
N GLY A 280 24.12 30.17 -20.59
CA GLY A 280 23.25 29.78 -19.50
C GLY A 280 22.27 30.88 -19.06
N THR A 281 22.04 31.90 -19.89
CA THR A 281 21.04 32.95 -19.65
C THR A 281 19.96 32.94 -20.72
N LEU A 282 18.86 33.66 -20.47
CA LEU A 282 17.72 33.76 -21.38
C LEU A 282 17.46 35.21 -21.76
N HIS A 283 17.13 35.43 -23.04
CA HIS A 283 16.78 36.74 -23.58
C HIS A 283 15.30 36.78 -23.97
N ASP A 284 14.54 37.63 -23.28
CA ASP A 284 13.12 37.82 -23.59
C ASP A 284 12.89 38.42 -24.98
N LYS A 285 11.84 37.95 -25.66
CA LYS A 285 11.53 38.36 -27.04
C LYS A 285 10.64 39.60 -27.11
N GLY A 286 10.11 40.09 -25.99
CA GLY A 286 9.25 41.28 -25.91
C GLY A 286 7.87 41.13 -26.56
N GLN A 287 7.56 39.98 -27.16
CA GLN A 287 6.27 39.68 -27.78
C GLN A 287 5.88 38.22 -27.51
N LEU A 288 4.59 37.98 -27.28
CA LEU A 288 4.02 36.64 -27.17
C LEU A 288 3.60 36.14 -28.55
N VAL A 289 4.03 34.93 -28.91
CA VAL A 289 3.63 34.24 -30.14
C VAL A 289 3.04 32.87 -29.80
N ASP A 290 2.39 32.24 -30.76
CA ASP A 290 1.52 31.08 -30.59
C ASP A 290 0.30 31.33 -29.67
N ASP A 291 -0.67 30.41 -29.71
CA ASP A 291 -1.79 30.44 -28.75
C ASP A 291 -1.39 29.98 -27.34
N ASN A 292 -0.29 29.23 -27.23
CA ASN A 292 0.29 28.68 -26.01
C ASN A 292 1.81 28.98 -25.93
N PRO A 293 2.21 30.25 -25.73
CA PRO A 293 3.61 30.69 -25.77
C PRO A 293 4.52 29.86 -24.86
N MET A 294 5.69 29.45 -25.39
CA MET A 294 6.71 28.74 -24.62
C MET A 294 7.50 29.71 -23.74
N ALA A 295 7.40 29.53 -22.43
CA ALA A 295 8.12 30.29 -21.43
C ALA A 295 9.29 29.50 -20.85
N SER A 296 10.34 30.19 -20.44
CA SER A 296 11.48 29.57 -19.76
C SER A 296 12.03 30.46 -18.65
N LEU A 297 12.47 29.85 -17.55
CA LEU A 297 12.98 30.51 -16.36
C LEU A 297 14.29 29.84 -15.94
N ALA A 298 15.38 30.62 -15.87
CA ALA A 298 16.71 30.12 -15.52
C ALA A 298 17.24 30.81 -14.26
N LEU A 299 17.86 30.02 -13.38
CA LEU A 299 18.61 30.49 -12.21
C LEU A 299 20.08 30.10 -12.41
N LYS A 300 20.97 31.09 -12.34
CA LYS A 300 22.42 30.92 -12.50
C LYS A 300 23.15 31.16 -11.19
N LYS A 301 24.07 30.26 -10.82
CA LYS A 301 24.94 30.36 -9.64
C LYS A 301 26.37 29.95 -9.98
N GLN A 302 27.29 30.30 -9.09
CA GLN A 302 28.65 29.74 -9.07
C GLN A 302 28.73 28.62 -8.04
N ILE A 303 29.32 27.49 -8.43
CA ILE A 303 29.50 26.33 -7.55
C ILE A 303 30.99 26.15 -7.28
N ALA A 304 31.39 26.30 -6.02
CA ALA A 304 32.77 26.10 -5.59
C ALA A 304 33.23 24.63 -5.78
N PRO A 305 34.55 24.37 -5.85
CA PRO A 305 35.10 23.01 -5.92
C PRO A 305 34.52 22.08 -4.85
N GLY A 306 34.00 20.92 -5.26
CA GLY A 306 33.42 19.92 -4.35
C GLY A 306 32.09 20.31 -3.69
N ALA A 307 31.62 21.55 -3.86
CA ALA A 307 30.39 22.05 -3.25
C ALA A 307 29.14 21.57 -3.98
N THR A 308 28.01 21.62 -3.29
CA THR A 308 26.68 21.35 -3.84
C THR A 308 25.83 22.60 -3.68
N GLU A 309 25.19 23.03 -4.77
CA GLU A 309 24.25 24.14 -4.77
C GLU A 309 22.85 23.65 -5.13
N LEU A 310 21.84 24.22 -4.47
CA LEU A 310 20.43 23.90 -4.68
C LEU A 310 19.78 24.93 -5.62
N TYR A 311 19.03 24.43 -6.61
CA TYR A 311 18.19 25.22 -7.51
C TYR A 311 16.72 24.81 -7.30
N PRO A 312 15.95 25.53 -6.48
CA PRO A 312 14.55 25.20 -6.21
C PRO A 312 13.64 25.76 -7.30
N PHE A 313 12.76 24.91 -7.82
CA PHE A 313 11.69 25.27 -8.74
C PHE A 313 10.34 24.76 -8.24
N PHE A 314 9.29 25.52 -8.51
CA PHE A 314 7.93 25.19 -8.13
C PHE A 314 7.00 25.36 -9.32
N ILE A 315 6.15 24.37 -9.53
CA ILE A 315 5.03 24.44 -10.46
C ILE A 315 3.76 24.45 -9.61
N THR A 316 2.98 25.53 -9.68
CA THR A 316 1.69 25.64 -9.00
C THR A 316 0.58 25.83 -9.99
N TRP A 317 -0.64 25.47 -9.58
CA TRP A 317 -1.81 25.58 -10.44
C TRP A 317 -3.07 25.95 -9.68
N ASN A 318 -4.03 26.51 -10.41
CA ASN A 318 -5.39 26.69 -9.91
C ASN A 318 -6.41 26.57 -11.05
N PHE A 319 -7.23 25.51 -11.06
CA PHE A 319 -8.24 25.22 -12.08
C PHE A 319 -9.63 25.05 -11.44
N PRO A 320 -10.46 26.09 -11.32
CA PRO A 320 -11.67 26.04 -10.50
C PRO A 320 -12.81 25.17 -11.06
N ASN A 321 -12.83 24.86 -12.36
CA ASN A 321 -14.02 24.36 -13.03
C ASN A 321 -14.14 22.83 -13.10
N ARG A 322 -13.99 22.14 -11.97
CA ARG A 322 -14.16 20.67 -11.97
C ARG A 322 -15.61 20.29 -12.25
N MET A 323 -15.78 19.37 -13.21
CA MET A 323 -17.06 18.71 -13.54
C MET A 323 -17.15 17.31 -12.92
N ALA A 324 -16.04 16.54 -12.96
CA ALA A 324 -16.01 15.12 -12.63
C ALA A 324 -17.08 14.32 -13.41
N TRP A 325 -18.04 13.67 -12.74
CA TRP A 325 -19.19 13.00 -13.38
C TRP A 325 -20.47 13.84 -13.37
N SER A 326 -20.38 15.14 -13.06
CA SER A 326 -21.51 16.06 -13.07
C SER A 326 -21.74 16.68 -14.45
N SER A 327 -22.99 17.06 -14.73
CA SER A 327 -23.35 17.91 -15.86
C SER A 327 -23.10 19.40 -15.62
N THR A 328 -22.74 19.79 -14.39
CA THR A 328 -22.47 21.17 -13.97
C THR A 328 -21.16 21.27 -13.19
N VAL A 329 -20.59 22.47 -13.07
CA VAL A 329 -19.36 22.68 -12.28
C VAL A 329 -19.66 22.43 -10.80
N VAL A 330 -18.95 21.46 -10.21
CA VAL A 330 -18.94 21.19 -8.75
C VAL A 330 -17.79 21.91 -8.04
N GLY A 331 -16.79 22.33 -8.80
CA GLY A 331 -15.65 23.11 -8.33
C GLY A 331 -14.58 22.29 -7.63
N ASN A 332 -13.46 22.94 -7.32
CA ASN A 332 -12.40 22.39 -6.46
C ASN A 332 -12.29 23.15 -5.15
N TYR A 333 -12.11 22.42 -4.05
CA TYR A 333 -11.89 23.03 -2.75
C TYR A 333 -10.68 23.96 -2.72
N TYR A 334 -9.54 23.55 -3.27
CA TYR A 334 -8.31 24.36 -3.24
C TYR A 334 -8.47 25.71 -3.95
N SER A 335 -9.39 25.82 -4.93
CA SER A 335 -9.72 27.07 -5.62
C SER A 335 -10.57 28.02 -4.78
N THR A 336 -11.13 27.55 -3.66
CA THR A 336 -11.78 28.40 -2.64
C THR A 336 -10.78 28.93 -1.61
N VAL A 337 -9.67 28.20 -1.42
CA VAL A 337 -8.58 28.55 -0.49
C VAL A 337 -7.61 29.52 -1.15
N TYR A 338 -7.22 29.27 -2.39
CA TYR A 338 -6.23 30.06 -3.14
C TYR A 338 -6.88 30.82 -4.28
N LYS A 339 -6.43 32.07 -4.49
CA LYS A 339 -6.96 32.93 -5.55
C LYS A 339 -6.56 32.46 -6.95
N ASP A 340 -5.28 32.13 -7.13
CA ASP A 340 -4.67 31.69 -8.38
C ASP A 340 -3.36 30.94 -8.11
N ALA A 341 -2.67 30.45 -9.14
CA ALA A 341 -1.42 29.72 -9.01
C ALA A 341 -0.28 30.55 -8.37
N TRP A 342 -0.27 31.88 -8.54
CA TRP A 342 0.74 32.73 -7.91
C TRP A 342 0.51 32.83 -6.39
N ASP A 343 -0.74 32.99 -5.98
CA ASP A 343 -1.15 33.00 -4.57
C ASP A 343 -0.76 31.71 -3.84
N VAL A 344 -0.85 30.55 -4.52
CA VAL A 344 -0.37 29.27 -3.98
C VAL A 344 1.12 29.36 -3.62
N CYS A 345 1.98 29.82 -4.54
CA CYS A 345 3.42 29.96 -4.27
C CYS A 345 3.69 30.93 -3.12
N VAL A 346 3.13 32.15 -3.20
CA VAL A 346 3.40 33.22 -2.23
C VAL A 346 3.04 32.80 -0.80
N ARG A 347 1.96 32.05 -0.63
CA ARG A 347 1.51 31.58 0.68
C ARG A 347 2.22 30.31 1.16
N THR A 348 2.66 29.45 0.25
CA THR A 348 3.25 28.15 0.60
C THR A 348 4.75 28.25 0.86
N ILE A 349 5.50 29.01 0.05
CA ILE A 349 6.98 29.04 0.12
C ILE A 349 7.51 29.49 1.50
N PRO A 350 6.90 30.48 2.19
CA PRO A 350 7.34 30.83 3.55
C PRO A 350 7.19 29.70 4.58
N LEU A 351 6.27 28.75 4.35
CA LEU A 351 5.98 27.62 5.22
C LEU A 351 6.72 26.33 4.79
N LEU A 352 7.37 26.36 3.63
CA LEU A 352 7.94 25.18 2.99
C LEU A 352 8.94 24.40 3.87
N PRO A 353 9.85 25.05 4.64
CA PRO A 353 10.74 24.31 5.55
C PRO A 353 9.98 23.46 6.58
N ASP A 354 8.90 23.99 7.15
CA ASP A 354 8.08 23.28 8.14
C ASP A 354 7.25 22.17 7.46
N LEU A 355 6.69 22.46 6.28
CA LEU A 355 5.93 21.48 5.49
C LEU A 355 6.80 20.27 5.10
N GLU A 356 8.04 20.52 4.68
CA GLU A 356 9.02 19.49 4.36
C GLU A 356 9.42 18.70 5.60
N SER A 357 9.75 19.40 6.70
CA SER A 357 10.13 18.78 7.97
C SER A 357 9.03 17.86 8.52
N ASN A 358 7.78 18.31 8.51
CA ASN A 358 6.65 17.52 9.01
C ASN A 358 6.35 16.30 8.11
N THR A 359 6.53 16.45 6.79
CA THR A 359 6.42 15.32 5.86
C THR A 359 7.55 14.31 6.09
N LEU A 360 8.78 14.79 6.31
CA LEU A 360 9.93 13.95 6.65
C LEU A 360 9.74 13.23 7.97
N GLU A 361 9.19 13.89 8.99
CA GLU A 361 8.89 13.27 10.28
C GLU A 361 7.98 12.06 10.10
N PHE A 362 6.87 12.21 9.36
CA PHE A 362 5.97 11.10 9.06
C PHE A 362 6.69 9.93 8.36
N VAL A 363 7.42 10.20 7.28
CA VAL A 363 8.10 9.14 6.52
C VAL A 363 9.18 8.47 7.37
N ASN A 364 9.99 9.26 8.09
CA ASN A 364 11.04 8.73 8.96
C ASN A 364 10.47 7.86 10.08
N LEU A 365 9.32 8.22 10.67
CA LEU A 365 8.65 7.40 11.67
C LEU A 365 8.25 6.03 11.11
N VAL A 366 7.67 5.99 9.91
CA VAL A 366 7.31 4.72 9.25
C VAL A 366 8.57 3.91 8.94
N LEU A 367 9.63 4.54 8.41
CA LEU A 367 10.86 3.85 8.03
C LEU A 367 11.66 3.34 9.24
N ALA A 368 11.64 4.07 10.36
CA ALA A 368 12.32 3.72 11.60
C ALA A 368 11.62 2.60 12.39
N SER A 369 10.37 2.25 12.06
CA SER A 369 9.68 1.10 12.65
C SER A 369 10.41 -0.23 12.36
N ASP A 370 10.10 -1.27 13.11
CA ASP A 370 10.60 -2.64 12.88
C ASP A 370 9.79 -3.41 11.82
N TYR A 371 8.89 -2.73 11.10
CA TYR A 371 8.04 -3.39 10.10
C TYR A 371 8.88 -3.89 8.91
N PRO A 372 8.53 -5.04 8.31
CA PRO A 372 9.16 -5.54 7.10
C PRO A 372 9.13 -4.49 5.97
N GLY A 373 10.26 -4.38 5.25
CA GLY A 373 10.43 -3.37 4.19
C GLY A 373 9.33 -3.40 3.13
N VAL A 374 8.86 -4.59 2.76
CA VAL A 374 7.79 -4.76 1.77
C VAL A 374 6.43 -4.23 2.24
N LEU A 375 6.13 -4.28 3.54
CA LEU A 375 4.91 -3.69 4.10
C LEU A 375 5.00 -2.17 4.12
N LYS A 376 6.17 -1.62 4.51
CA LYS A 376 6.45 -0.17 4.42
C LYS A 376 6.30 0.32 2.98
N GLU A 377 6.83 -0.43 2.01
CA GLU A 377 6.77 -0.10 0.58
C GLU A 377 5.31 -0.07 0.11
N ALA A 378 4.57 -1.16 0.33
CA ALA A 378 3.17 -1.29 -0.05
C ALA A 378 2.28 -0.20 0.59
N ALA A 379 2.47 0.07 1.87
CA ALA A 379 1.67 1.04 2.60
C ALA A 379 1.94 2.48 2.14
N LEU A 380 3.22 2.89 2.03
CA LEU A 380 3.57 4.25 1.62
C LEU A 380 3.27 4.49 0.14
N PHE A 381 3.60 3.56 -0.76
CA PHE A 381 3.54 3.83 -2.20
C PHE A 381 2.10 3.89 -2.72
N ASN A 382 1.17 3.14 -2.11
CA ASN A 382 -0.25 3.21 -2.46
C ASN A 382 -0.95 4.47 -1.91
N LEU A 383 -0.31 5.28 -1.05
CA LEU A 383 -0.82 6.62 -0.71
C LEU A 383 -0.81 7.56 -1.92
N ALA A 384 -0.06 7.25 -2.97
CA ALA A 384 -0.12 7.94 -4.25
C ALA A 384 -1.54 8.00 -4.84
N THR A 385 -2.38 7.01 -4.54
CA THR A 385 -3.80 6.98 -4.95
C THR A 385 -4.61 8.12 -4.34
N LEU A 386 -4.30 8.59 -3.13
CA LEU A 386 -4.98 9.76 -2.53
C LEU A 386 -4.69 11.07 -3.26
N ARG A 387 -3.59 11.11 -4.01
CA ARG A 387 -3.14 12.32 -4.71
C ARG A 387 -3.47 12.32 -6.19
N SER A 388 -3.69 11.14 -6.77
CA SER A 388 -4.08 11.02 -8.17
C SER A 388 -5.48 11.60 -8.41
N GLN A 389 -5.86 11.68 -9.68
CA GLN A 389 -7.22 12.11 -10.07
C GLN A 389 -8.33 11.13 -9.65
N THR A 390 -7.99 9.99 -9.04
CA THR A 390 -8.96 9.12 -8.39
C THR A 390 -9.71 9.87 -7.29
N VAL A 391 -9.04 10.76 -6.55
CA VAL A 391 -9.58 11.46 -5.38
C VAL A 391 -9.62 12.97 -5.63
N PHE A 392 -10.70 13.63 -5.22
CA PHE A 392 -10.81 15.09 -5.27
C PHE A 392 -11.72 15.66 -4.18
N ARG A 393 -11.55 16.95 -3.87
CA ARG A 393 -12.46 17.68 -2.97
C ARG A 393 -13.29 18.66 -3.79
N ILE A 394 -14.61 18.56 -3.72
CA ILE A 394 -15.51 19.53 -4.35
C ILE A 394 -15.47 20.87 -3.59
N ALA A 395 -16.07 21.94 -4.14
CA ALA A 395 -15.89 23.29 -3.61
C ALA A 395 -16.23 23.47 -2.11
N ASP A 396 -17.15 22.69 -1.56
CA ASP A 396 -17.53 22.75 -0.14
C ASP A 396 -16.60 21.95 0.80
N GLY A 397 -15.61 21.24 0.22
CA GLY A 397 -14.60 20.48 0.94
C GLY A 397 -14.86 18.98 1.04
N HIS A 398 -16.04 18.46 0.64
CA HIS A 398 -16.30 17.01 0.67
C HIS A 398 -15.33 16.24 -0.21
N LEU A 399 -14.79 15.16 0.35
CA LEU A 399 -13.97 14.22 -0.40
C LEU A 399 -14.85 13.33 -1.28
N MET A 400 -14.59 13.37 -2.57
CA MET A 400 -15.22 12.56 -3.61
C MET A 400 -14.17 11.72 -4.30
N ALA A 401 -14.59 10.58 -4.86
CA ALA A 401 -13.66 9.73 -5.57
C ALA A 401 -14.31 8.91 -6.69
N TRP A 402 -13.48 8.58 -7.67
CA TRP A 402 -13.70 7.48 -8.60
C TRP A 402 -13.26 6.16 -7.94
N GLU A 403 -13.49 5.02 -8.58
CA GLU A 403 -12.83 3.79 -8.13
C GLU A 403 -11.36 3.76 -8.53
N GLY A 404 -11.05 4.28 -9.70
CA GLY A 404 -9.71 4.48 -10.23
C GLY A 404 -9.79 5.45 -11.41
N ILE A 405 -8.77 5.48 -12.25
CA ILE A 405 -8.78 6.33 -13.45
C ILE A 405 -8.31 5.56 -14.68
N PHE A 406 -9.01 5.74 -15.80
CA PHE A 406 -8.47 5.40 -17.11
C PHE A 406 -7.49 6.49 -17.56
N ASP A 407 -6.93 6.35 -18.77
CA ASP A 407 -5.93 7.29 -19.27
C ASP A 407 -6.47 8.73 -19.39
N ILE A 408 -7.76 8.89 -19.71
CA ILE A 408 -8.36 10.19 -20.01
C ILE A 408 -9.69 10.48 -19.27
N PHE A 409 -10.23 9.52 -18.52
CA PHE A 409 -11.49 9.65 -17.78
C PHE A 409 -11.40 8.94 -16.44
N GLY A 410 -12.20 9.35 -15.46
CA GLY A 410 -12.37 8.60 -14.23
C GLY A 410 -13.03 7.25 -14.49
N SER A 411 -12.60 6.23 -13.76
CA SER A 411 -13.18 4.89 -13.83
C SER A 411 -14.21 4.74 -12.72
N CYS A 412 -15.47 4.45 -13.10
CA CYS A 412 -16.59 4.19 -12.20
C CYS A 412 -16.85 5.32 -11.17
N TYR A 413 -17.96 6.05 -11.33
CA TYR A 413 -18.22 7.25 -10.52
C TYR A 413 -18.74 6.95 -9.10
N GLY A 414 -18.67 7.96 -8.22
CA GLY A 414 -19.55 8.07 -7.05
C GLY A 414 -19.05 7.46 -5.75
N SER A 415 -17.73 7.42 -5.50
CA SER A 415 -17.10 6.83 -4.31
C SER A 415 -17.70 5.47 -3.97
N CYS A 416 -17.66 4.56 -4.96
CA CYS A 416 -18.39 3.29 -4.92
C CYS A 416 -18.24 2.58 -3.57
N THR A 417 -19.33 2.41 -2.82
CA THR A 417 -19.26 2.00 -1.41
C THR A 417 -18.56 0.65 -1.26
N HIS A 418 -18.85 -0.33 -2.11
CA HIS A 418 -18.21 -1.64 -2.06
C HIS A 418 -16.72 -1.63 -2.47
N VAL A 419 -16.20 -0.59 -3.12
CA VAL A 419 -14.75 -0.45 -3.40
C VAL A 419 -14.09 0.31 -2.26
N TRP A 420 -14.69 1.44 -1.87
CA TRP A 420 -14.20 2.34 -0.83
C TRP A 420 -14.45 1.82 0.61
N ASN A 421 -14.95 0.60 0.76
CA ASN A 421 -14.94 -0.12 2.03
C ASN A 421 -13.58 -0.74 2.37
N TYR A 422 -12.75 -0.99 1.35
CA TYR A 422 -11.48 -1.70 1.51
C TYR A 422 -10.36 -0.77 1.97
N GLU A 423 -10.36 0.46 1.48
CA GLU A 423 -9.33 1.43 1.84
C GLU A 423 -9.29 1.69 3.36
N GLN A 424 -8.08 1.68 3.92
CA GLN A 424 -7.87 2.01 5.34
C GLN A 424 -6.94 3.22 5.53
N ALA A 425 -6.50 3.87 4.46
CA ALA A 425 -5.58 4.99 4.56
C ALA A 425 -6.29 6.27 5.03
N VAL A 426 -7.45 6.60 4.46
CA VAL A 426 -8.12 7.89 4.72
C VAL A 426 -8.56 7.99 6.18
N GLY A 427 -9.18 6.93 6.72
CA GLY A 427 -9.66 6.93 8.11
C GLY A 427 -8.54 7.17 9.13
N PHE A 428 -7.38 6.52 8.94
CA PHE A 428 -6.25 6.58 9.88
C PHE A 428 -5.32 7.77 9.67
N LEU A 429 -5.27 8.33 8.45
CA LEU A 429 -4.39 9.45 8.12
C LEU A 429 -5.12 10.79 8.01
N PHE A 430 -6.39 10.81 7.63
CA PHE A 430 -7.17 12.04 7.37
C PHE A 430 -8.62 11.90 7.85
N GLY A 431 -8.80 11.70 9.16
CA GLY A 431 -10.11 11.41 9.76
C GLY A 431 -11.21 12.45 9.45
N GLU A 432 -10.87 13.74 9.34
CA GLU A 432 -11.85 14.76 8.93
C GLU A 432 -12.37 14.54 7.51
N LEU A 433 -11.50 14.15 6.56
CA LEU A 433 -11.93 13.80 5.21
C LEU A 433 -12.77 12.52 5.21
N ALA A 434 -12.42 11.52 6.02
CA ALA A 434 -13.21 10.30 6.16
C ALA A 434 -14.64 10.60 6.65
N LYS A 435 -14.79 11.50 7.63
CA LYS A 435 -16.11 11.96 8.09
C LYS A 435 -16.93 12.63 6.99
N THR A 436 -16.32 13.37 6.07
CA THR A 436 -17.05 13.93 4.91
C THR A 436 -17.59 12.82 4.00
N MET A 437 -16.86 11.72 3.82
CA MET A 437 -17.37 10.57 3.05
C MET A 437 -18.55 9.89 3.75
N ARG A 438 -18.53 9.79 5.09
CA ARG A 438 -19.66 9.27 5.88
C ARG A 438 -20.88 10.18 5.76
N ASP A 439 -20.68 11.51 5.74
CA ASP A 439 -21.78 12.46 5.49
C ASP A 439 -22.40 12.24 4.11
N VAL A 440 -21.58 12.05 3.07
CA VAL A 440 -22.06 11.72 1.71
C VAL A 440 -22.89 10.43 1.70
N GLU A 441 -22.38 9.35 2.29
CA GLU A 441 -23.06 8.05 2.34
C GLU A 441 -24.40 8.13 3.10
N LEU A 442 -24.42 8.75 4.28
CA LEU A 442 -25.59 8.76 5.16
C LEU A 442 -26.61 9.85 4.78
N ASN A 443 -26.17 11.05 4.41
CA ASN A 443 -27.06 12.19 4.21
C ASN A 443 -27.45 12.44 2.74
N TYR A 444 -26.72 11.86 1.77
CA TYR A 444 -27.04 12.01 0.34
C TYR A 444 -27.35 10.68 -0.34
N ALA A 445 -26.55 9.62 -0.08
CA ALA A 445 -26.75 8.34 -0.75
C ALA A 445 -27.85 7.47 -0.12
N THR A 446 -28.24 7.73 1.13
CA THR A 446 -29.24 6.92 1.86
C THR A 446 -30.67 7.46 1.69
N PHE A 447 -31.58 6.57 1.30
CA PHE A 447 -33.01 6.81 1.24
C PHE A 447 -33.64 6.69 2.64
N LYS A 448 -34.27 7.76 3.11
CA LYS A 448 -34.71 7.89 4.51
C LYS A 448 -35.97 7.08 4.84
N ASP A 449 -36.70 6.62 3.84
CA ASP A 449 -37.94 5.85 3.95
C ASP A 449 -37.67 4.37 4.26
N ASP A 450 -36.72 3.74 3.56
CA ASP A 450 -36.43 2.31 3.70
C ASP A 450 -35.00 1.99 4.17
N GLY A 451 -34.09 2.98 4.16
CA GLY A 451 -32.69 2.80 4.54
C GLY A 451 -31.79 2.25 3.44
N ALA A 452 -32.30 2.07 2.22
CA ALA A 452 -31.46 1.68 1.09
C ALA A 452 -30.38 2.74 0.83
N MET A 453 -29.16 2.32 0.51
CA MET A 453 -28.06 3.22 0.18
C MET A 453 -27.65 3.03 -1.28
N ASN A 454 -27.65 4.12 -2.05
CA ASN A 454 -27.03 4.13 -3.36
C ASN A 454 -25.55 3.77 -3.22
N PHE A 455 -25.11 2.69 -3.87
CA PHE A 455 -23.69 2.31 -3.84
C PHE A 455 -22.81 3.30 -4.62
N ARG A 456 -23.41 4.20 -5.42
CA ARG A 456 -22.74 5.32 -6.11
C ARG A 456 -23.53 6.61 -5.97
N VAL A 457 -22.90 7.68 -5.47
CA VAL A 457 -23.52 9.00 -5.35
C VAL A 457 -23.34 9.85 -6.62
N GLN A 458 -24.38 10.59 -7.02
CA GLN A 458 -24.32 11.50 -8.17
C GLN A 458 -23.80 12.88 -7.76
N LEU A 459 -23.27 13.61 -8.75
CA LEU A 459 -22.87 15.00 -8.59
C LEU A 459 -23.72 15.92 -9.49
N PRO A 460 -24.13 17.13 -9.03
CA PRO A 460 -23.81 17.71 -7.73
C PRO A 460 -24.51 17.00 -6.56
N LEU A 461 -23.94 17.11 -5.35
CA LEU A 461 -24.55 16.54 -4.15
C LEU A 461 -25.90 17.22 -3.88
N THR A 462 -26.97 16.47 -4.10
CA THR A 462 -28.36 16.91 -3.93
C THR A 462 -29.13 15.86 -3.13
N ASN A 463 -30.18 16.29 -2.41
CA ASN A 463 -31.06 15.37 -1.69
C ASN A 463 -32.52 15.73 -2.02
N PRO A 464 -33.35 14.79 -2.52
CA PRO A 464 -33.06 13.37 -2.73
C PRO A 464 -32.23 13.07 -3.98
N GLN A 465 -31.43 12.00 -3.92
CA GLN A 465 -30.75 11.40 -5.07
C GLN A 465 -31.72 10.51 -5.88
N THR A 466 -31.38 10.24 -7.15
CA THR A 466 -32.08 9.20 -7.93
C THR A 466 -31.60 7.82 -7.48
N ARG A 467 -32.51 6.87 -7.24
CA ARG A 467 -32.13 5.50 -6.85
C ARG A 467 -31.49 4.76 -8.03
N THR A 468 -30.24 4.33 -7.86
CA THR A 468 -29.45 3.63 -8.89
C THR A 468 -29.20 2.17 -8.54
N GLY A 469 -29.20 1.81 -7.25
CA GLY A 469 -29.12 0.44 -6.76
C GLY A 469 -28.42 0.38 -5.40
N THR A 470 -28.43 -0.81 -4.78
CA THR A 470 -27.79 -1.08 -3.47
C THR A 470 -26.73 -2.16 -3.63
N ALA A 471 -25.72 -2.16 -2.76
CA ALA A 471 -24.76 -3.26 -2.64
C ALA A 471 -24.70 -3.72 -1.18
N ALA A 472 -24.86 -5.01 -0.91
CA ALA A 472 -24.97 -5.57 0.44
C ALA A 472 -23.68 -5.34 1.24
N ASP A 473 -22.55 -5.78 0.68
CA ASP A 473 -21.20 -5.53 1.19
C ASP A 473 -20.90 -4.02 1.32
N GLY A 474 -21.27 -3.23 0.32
CA GLY A 474 -21.12 -1.77 0.27
C GLY A 474 -21.79 -1.10 1.47
N GLN A 475 -23.07 -1.38 1.66
CA GLN A 475 -23.91 -0.77 2.69
C GLN A 475 -23.50 -1.22 4.10
N MET A 476 -23.19 -2.50 4.29
CA MET A 476 -22.74 -3.02 5.59
C MET A 476 -21.37 -2.47 5.98
N GLY A 477 -20.43 -2.36 5.04
CA GLY A 477 -19.15 -1.75 5.33
C GLY A 477 -19.25 -0.25 5.66
N CYS A 478 -20.26 0.48 5.17
CA CYS A 478 -20.51 1.86 5.59
C CYS A 478 -20.85 1.96 7.09
N VAL A 479 -21.60 1.01 7.65
CA VAL A 479 -21.88 0.94 9.10
C VAL A 479 -20.60 0.70 9.90
N MET A 480 -19.73 -0.20 9.43
CA MET A 480 -18.44 -0.46 10.08
C MET A 480 -17.50 0.74 10.00
N LYS A 481 -17.44 1.43 8.85
CA LYS A 481 -16.65 2.66 8.70
C LYS A 481 -17.17 3.80 9.57
N MET A 482 -18.49 3.94 9.72
CA MET A 482 -19.07 4.91 10.66
C MET A 482 -18.58 4.65 12.09
N TYR A 483 -18.56 3.38 12.52
CA TYR A 483 -18.00 3.00 13.82
C TYR A 483 -16.49 3.30 13.90
N ARG A 484 -15.70 2.90 12.90
CA ARG A 484 -14.25 3.18 12.84
C ARG A 484 -13.97 4.68 12.99
N ASP A 485 -14.63 5.50 12.18
CA ASP A 485 -14.37 6.94 12.13
C ASP A 485 -14.85 7.64 13.43
N TRP A 486 -15.91 7.14 14.07
CA TRP A 486 -16.30 7.57 15.43
C TRP A 486 -15.25 7.16 16.49
N GLN A 487 -14.76 5.92 16.45
CA GLN A 487 -13.72 5.46 17.38
C GLN A 487 -12.44 6.28 17.25
N LEU A 488 -11.99 6.56 16.02
CA LEU A 488 -10.78 7.33 15.76
C LEU A 488 -10.93 8.82 16.12
N SER A 489 -12.10 9.41 15.87
CA SER A 489 -12.34 10.85 16.15
C SER A 489 -12.73 11.15 17.59
N GLY A 490 -13.46 10.25 18.26
CA GLY A 490 -14.08 10.52 19.56
C GLY A 490 -15.24 11.51 19.46
N ASP A 491 -15.76 11.77 18.25
CA ASP A 491 -16.83 12.73 18.00
C ASP A 491 -18.21 12.11 18.24
N ASP A 492 -18.68 12.20 19.49
CA ASP A 492 -19.96 11.67 19.89
C ASP A 492 -21.16 12.37 19.24
N GLU A 493 -21.02 13.65 18.93
CA GLU A 493 -22.09 14.41 18.29
C GLU A 493 -22.25 13.98 16.83
N PHE A 494 -21.14 13.68 16.14
CA PHE A 494 -21.16 13.04 14.84
C PHE A 494 -21.90 11.69 14.86
N LEU A 495 -21.67 10.83 15.86
CA LEU A 495 -22.42 9.59 16.01
C LEU A 495 -23.91 9.85 16.28
N LYS A 496 -24.25 10.65 17.30
CA LYS A 496 -25.64 10.90 17.71
C LYS A 496 -26.47 11.52 16.60
N LYS A 497 -25.91 12.48 15.86
CA LYS A 497 -26.58 13.16 14.74
C LYS A 497 -26.98 12.17 13.65
N ASN A 498 -26.17 11.15 13.41
CA ASN A 498 -26.36 10.18 12.34
C ASN A 498 -26.99 8.86 12.80
N TRP A 499 -27.20 8.65 14.11
CA TRP A 499 -27.61 7.36 14.67
C TRP A 499 -28.90 6.79 14.07
N GLU A 500 -29.92 7.64 13.89
CA GLU A 500 -31.19 7.19 13.28
C GLU A 500 -31.01 6.75 11.83
N LEU A 501 -30.08 7.34 11.08
CA LEU A 501 -29.76 6.90 9.72
C LEU A 501 -28.97 5.59 9.74
N VAL A 502 -28.00 5.43 10.66
CA VAL A 502 -27.27 4.16 10.85
C VAL A 502 -28.24 3.00 11.12
N LYS A 503 -29.23 3.20 12.00
CA LYS A 503 -30.27 2.19 12.26
C LYS A 503 -31.08 1.84 11.03
N LYS A 504 -31.45 2.83 10.21
CA LYS A 504 -32.19 2.61 8.96
C LYS A 504 -31.35 1.87 7.93
N VAL A 505 -30.10 2.26 7.75
CA VAL A 505 -29.15 1.62 6.83
C VAL A 505 -29.01 0.14 7.16
N LEU A 506 -28.79 -0.21 8.43
CA LEU A 506 -28.75 -1.61 8.84
C LEU A 506 -30.13 -2.29 8.71
N GLY A 507 -31.19 -1.57 9.07
CA GLY A 507 -32.56 -2.06 9.02
C GLY A 507 -33.12 -2.31 7.61
N PHE A 508 -32.43 -1.85 6.57
CA PHE A 508 -32.76 -2.20 5.18
C PHE A 508 -32.62 -3.70 4.94
N ALA A 509 -31.65 -4.38 5.57
CA ALA A 509 -31.46 -5.82 5.46
C ALA A 509 -32.69 -6.61 5.89
N TRP A 510 -33.46 -6.06 6.84
CA TRP A 510 -34.62 -6.71 7.46
C TRP A 510 -35.94 -6.43 6.74
N GLN A 511 -35.92 -5.63 5.67
CA GLN A 511 -37.13 -5.35 4.90
C GLN A 511 -37.59 -6.61 4.16
N PRO A 512 -38.91 -6.77 3.91
CA PRO A 512 -39.41 -7.89 3.13
C PRO A 512 -38.69 -8.00 1.77
N LYS A 513 -38.17 -9.21 1.46
CA LYS A 513 -37.40 -9.50 0.24
C LYS A 513 -36.03 -8.81 0.12
N SER A 514 -35.55 -8.22 1.21
CA SER A 514 -34.16 -7.76 1.32
C SER A 514 -33.22 -8.91 1.71
N TRP A 515 -32.08 -8.62 2.31
CA TRP A 515 -30.98 -9.55 2.52
C TRP A 515 -31.23 -10.57 3.64
N ASP A 516 -31.69 -10.15 4.83
CA ASP A 516 -32.00 -10.97 6.02
C ASP A 516 -33.46 -10.68 6.46
N ALA A 517 -34.41 -11.11 5.62
CA ALA A 517 -35.81 -10.71 5.76
C ALA A 517 -36.53 -11.38 6.95
N ASP A 518 -36.09 -12.57 7.36
CA ASP A 518 -36.61 -13.31 8.51
C ASP A 518 -35.88 -12.99 9.82
N GLN A 519 -34.82 -12.18 9.77
CA GLN A 519 -34.12 -11.60 10.92
C GLN A 519 -33.55 -12.68 11.83
N ASP A 520 -32.83 -13.62 11.23
CA ASP A 520 -32.12 -14.67 11.94
C ASP A 520 -30.60 -14.42 12.02
N GLY A 521 -30.11 -13.38 11.34
CA GLY A 521 -28.70 -13.01 11.31
C GLY A 521 -27.93 -13.53 10.09
N VAL A 522 -28.62 -14.11 9.11
CA VAL A 522 -28.05 -14.67 7.89
C VAL A 522 -28.63 -13.93 6.68
N GLU A 523 -27.80 -13.61 5.67
CA GLU A 523 -28.29 -12.99 4.43
C GLU A 523 -28.60 -14.05 3.35
N GLU A 524 -29.87 -14.34 3.09
CA GLU A 524 -30.31 -15.24 2.02
C GLU A 524 -30.73 -14.50 0.73
N GLY A 525 -31.13 -13.24 0.86
CA GLY A 525 -31.76 -12.48 -0.23
C GLY A 525 -30.84 -12.22 -1.43
N ALA A 526 -31.35 -11.43 -2.37
CA ALA A 526 -30.56 -10.94 -3.51
C ALA A 526 -29.50 -9.93 -3.03
N GLN A 527 -28.23 -10.32 -3.10
CA GLN A 527 -27.10 -9.54 -2.58
C GLN A 527 -26.19 -9.06 -3.72
N PRO A 528 -26.50 -7.93 -4.38
CA PRO A 528 -25.54 -7.27 -5.26
C PRO A 528 -24.27 -6.92 -4.47
N ASN A 529 -23.11 -7.19 -5.03
CA ASN A 529 -21.84 -7.05 -4.33
C ASN A 529 -20.69 -6.61 -5.26
N THR A 530 -19.49 -6.43 -4.69
CA THR A 530 -18.30 -5.96 -5.41
C THR A 530 -17.81 -6.87 -6.53
N MET A 531 -18.34 -8.08 -6.71
CA MET A 531 -18.03 -8.95 -7.85
C MET A 531 -18.86 -8.58 -9.10
N ASP A 532 -19.54 -7.41 -9.07
CA ASP A 532 -20.44 -6.87 -10.10
C ASP A 532 -21.57 -7.83 -10.50
N VAL A 533 -21.95 -8.70 -9.56
CA VAL A 533 -23.04 -9.68 -9.70
C VAL A 533 -23.90 -9.70 -8.45
N THR A 534 -24.99 -10.46 -8.51
CA THR A 534 -25.88 -10.68 -7.38
C THR A 534 -25.74 -12.12 -6.91
N TYR A 535 -25.34 -12.31 -5.66
CA TYR A 535 -25.40 -13.62 -5.01
C TYR A 535 -26.79 -13.87 -4.44
N TYR A 536 -27.23 -15.12 -4.51
CA TYR A 536 -28.49 -15.59 -3.94
C TYR A 536 -28.19 -16.68 -2.92
N GLY A 537 -28.65 -16.45 -1.70
CA GLY A 537 -28.41 -17.33 -0.56
C GLY A 537 -27.17 -16.94 0.25
N PRO A 538 -27.00 -17.55 1.44
CA PRO A 538 -25.91 -17.26 2.35
C PRO A 538 -24.55 -17.50 1.73
N ASN A 539 -23.68 -16.50 1.82
CA ASN A 539 -22.33 -16.52 1.27
C ASN A 539 -21.37 -15.83 2.23
N PRO A 540 -20.12 -16.29 2.33
CA PRO A 540 -19.22 -15.79 3.36
C PRO A 540 -18.90 -14.29 3.21
N GLN A 541 -18.73 -13.79 1.97
CA GLN A 541 -18.33 -12.40 1.74
C GLN A 541 -19.34 -11.40 2.33
N CYS A 542 -20.62 -11.49 1.95
CA CYS A 542 -21.66 -10.56 2.41
C CYS A 542 -22.03 -10.84 3.89
N ASN A 543 -22.19 -12.10 4.28
CA ASN A 543 -22.51 -12.43 5.68
C ASN A 543 -21.44 -11.93 6.66
N PHE A 544 -20.14 -12.01 6.35
CA PHE A 544 -19.11 -11.48 7.26
C PHE A 544 -19.15 -9.94 7.32
N TRP A 545 -19.47 -9.25 6.24
CA TRP A 545 -19.74 -7.80 6.30
C TRP A 545 -20.95 -7.50 7.19
N TYR A 546 -22.03 -8.24 7.04
CA TYR A 546 -23.25 -8.07 7.83
C TYR A 546 -23.02 -8.34 9.33
N LEU A 547 -22.33 -9.44 9.68
CA LEU A 547 -21.95 -9.74 11.07
C LEU A 547 -21.05 -8.63 11.66
N GLY A 548 -20.13 -8.09 10.87
CA GLY A 548 -19.31 -6.96 11.26
C GLY A 548 -20.14 -5.69 11.52
N ALA A 549 -21.10 -5.39 10.64
CA ALA A 549 -22.04 -4.28 10.80
C ALA A 549 -22.94 -4.44 12.03
N LEU A 550 -23.44 -5.64 12.31
CA LEU A 550 -24.21 -5.96 13.51
C LEU A 550 -23.37 -5.73 14.79
N ARG A 551 -22.09 -6.10 14.79
CA ARG A 551 -21.18 -5.81 15.91
C ARG A 551 -20.89 -4.33 16.08
N ALA A 552 -20.58 -3.62 15.00
CA ALA A 552 -20.38 -2.18 15.03
C ALA A 552 -21.62 -1.46 15.57
N ALA A 553 -22.80 -1.84 15.07
CA ALA A 553 -24.09 -1.28 15.50
C ALA A 553 -24.42 -1.61 16.96
N TYR A 554 -24.12 -2.83 17.43
CA TYR A 554 -24.25 -3.18 18.85
C TYR A 554 -23.42 -2.24 19.75
N MET A 555 -22.17 -1.96 19.37
CA MET A 555 -21.28 -1.08 20.14
C MET A 555 -21.78 0.36 20.14
N MET A 556 -22.17 0.90 18.97
CA MET A 556 -22.73 2.24 18.85
C MET A 556 -24.05 2.39 19.61
N ALA A 557 -24.97 1.43 19.47
CA ALA A 557 -26.27 1.42 20.16
C ALA A 557 -26.10 1.42 21.69
N SER A 558 -25.17 0.60 22.18
CA SER A 558 -24.84 0.53 23.60
C SER A 558 -24.31 1.87 24.11
N TYR A 559 -23.49 2.55 23.31
CA TYR A 559 -22.93 3.85 23.67
C TYR A 559 -23.99 4.96 23.73
N VAL A 560 -24.87 5.06 22.73
CA VAL A 560 -25.92 6.09 22.69
C VAL A 560 -27.12 5.79 23.60
N GLY A 561 -27.15 4.62 24.24
CA GLY A 561 -28.20 4.20 25.17
C GLY A 561 -29.43 3.57 24.51
N ASP A 562 -29.34 3.14 23.24
CA ASP A 562 -30.42 2.43 22.53
C ASP A 562 -30.36 0.92 22.85
N SER A 563 -30.76 0.56 24.07
CA SER A 563 -30.67 -0.82 24.58
C SER A 563 -31.50 -1.83 23.77
N THR A 564 -32.60 -1.38 23.18
CA THR A 564 -33.48 -2.22 22.35
C THR A 564 -32.77 -2.59 21.05
N PHE A 565 -32.19 -1.61 20.36
CA PHE A 565 -31.44 -1.88 19.14
C PHE A 565 -30.17 -2.67 19.41
N ALA A 566 -29.44 -2.36 20.50
CA ALA A 566 -28.28 -3.13 20.93
C ALA A 566 -28.65 -4.61 21.14
N SER A 567 -29.72 -4.90 21.87
CA SER A 567 -30.17 -6.28 22.13
C SER A 567 -30.50 -7.02 20.83
N LYS A 568 -31.17 -6.35 19.88
CA LYS A 568 -31.48 -6.92 18.57
C LYS A 568 -30.22 -7.24 17.77
N CYS A 569 -29.30 -6.29 17.63
CA CYS A 569 -28.03 -6.51 16.91
C CYS A 569 -27.19 -7.61 17.56
N GLY A 570 -27.14 -7.67 18.90
CA GLY A 570 -26.44 -8.73 19.63
C GLY A 570 -27.04 -10.12 19.38
N TYR A 571 -28.38 -10.23 19.36
CA TYR A 571 -29.09 -11.47 19.05
C TYR A 571 -28.83 -11.95 17.62
N LEU A 572 -29.00 -11.07 16.63
CA LEU A 572 -28.75 -11.38 15.22
C LEU A 572 -27.30 -11.79 14.98
N PHE A 573 -26.34 -11.07 15.56
CA PHE A 573 -24.94 -11.44 15.46
C PHE A 573 -24.68 -12.85 16.02
N ALA A 574 -25.19 -13.15 17.21
CA ALA A 574 -24.90 -14.42 17.87
C ALA A 574 -25.45 -15.60 17.08
N ASN A 575 -26.67 -15.48 16.57
CA ASN A 575 -27.30 -16.50 15.73
C ASN A 575 -26.61 -16.64 14.38
N GLY A 576 -26.42 -15.53 13.66
CA GLY A 576 -25.78 -15.51 12.34
C GLY A 576 -24.36 -16.05 12.38
N SER A 577 -23.56 -15.65 13.37
CA SER A 577 -22.19 -16.16 13.58
C SER A 577 -22.18 -17.68 13.78
N ALA A 578 -23.02 -18.20 14.67
CA ALA A 578 -23.14 -19.63 14.90
C ALA A 578 -23.64 -20.40 13.67
N TRP A 579 -24.58 -19.83 12.94
CA TRP A 579 -25.13 -20.44 11.73
C TRP A 579 -24.10 -20.48 10.61
N VAL A 580 -23.42 -19.37 10.32
CA VAL A 580 -22.39 -19.27 9.26
C VAL A 580 -21.29 -20.31 9.50
N ASP A 581 -20.77 -20.42 10.73
CA ASP A 581 -19.78 -21.46 11.06
C ASP A 581 -20.33 -22.88 10.98
N GLY A 582 -21.56 -23.11 11.43
CA GLY A 582 -22.16 -24.45 11.42
C GLY A 582 -22.56 -24.93 10.02
N ASN A 583 -22.80 -24.00 9.10
CA ASN A 583 -23.45 -24.30 7.82
C ASN A 583 -22.58 -24.03 6.60
N LEU A 584 -21.75 -23.00 6.62
CA LEU A 584 -20.94 -22.60 5.45
C LEU A 584 -19.51 -23.13 5.54
N PHE A 585 -18.97 -23.34 6.74
CA PHE A 585 -17.61 -23.86 6.90
C PHE A 585 -17.54 -25.35 6.55
N ASN A 586 -16.73 -25.69 5.56
CA ASN A 586 -16.63 -27.03 5.00
C ASN A 586 -15.51 -27.89 5.61
N GLY A 587 -14.89 -27.42 6.70
CA GLY A 587 -13.70 -27.98 7.33
C GLY A 587 -12.37 -27.30 6.95
N GLU A 588 -12.36 -26.53 5.87
CA GLU A 588 -11.18 -25.80 5.36
C GLU A 588 -11.47 -24.31 5.13
N TYR A 589 -12.58 -24.00 4.45
CA TYR A 589 -13.02 -22.64 4.12
C TYR A 589 -14.56 -22.55 4.08
N TYR A 590 -15.11 -21.36 3.89
CA TYR A 590 -16.55 -21.12 3.83
C TYR A 590 -17.05 -21.15 2.37
N GLU A 591 -18.17 -21.84 2.14
CA GLU A 591 -18.80 -21.97 0.81
C GLU A 591 -20.13 -21.19 0.75
N GLN A 592 -20.57 -20.80 -0.45
CA GLN A 592 -21.91 -20.27 -0.65
C GLN A 592 -22.94 -21.41 -0.66
N LYS A 593 -24.08 -21.22 0.01
CA LYS A 593 -25.28 -22.02 -0.19
C LYS A 593 -26.26 -21.29 -1.09
N ILE A 594 -26.51 -21.83 -2.28
CA ILE A 594 -27.32 -21.17 -3.31
C ILE A 594 -28.82 -21.41 -3.05
N ILE A 595 -29.62 -20.36 -3.23
CA ILE A 595 -31.08 -20.47 -3.30
C ILE A 595 -31.59 -20.19 -4.71
N ASP A 596 -32.71 -20.79 -5.08
CA ASP A 596 -33.47 -20.39 -6.26
C ASP A 596 -34.20 -19.06 -5.97
N PRO A 597 -33.89 -17.96 -6.69
CA PRO A 597 -34.50 -16.65 -6.45
C PRO A 597 -36.01 -16.63 -6.67
N LYS A 598 -36.59 -17.60 -7.39
CA LYS A 598 -38.04 -17.68 -7.61
C LYS A 598 -38.77 -18.32 -6.43
N THR A 599 -38.19 -19.38 -5.85
CA THR A 599 -38.84 -20.18 -4.81
C THR A 599 -38.32 -19.90 -3.40
N GLY A 600 -37.15 -19.26 -3.27
CA GLY A 600 -36.48 -18.99 -2.00
C GLY A 600 -35.90 -20.24 -1.32
N LYS A 601 -35.80 -21.36 -2.04
CA LYS A 601 -35.34 -22.64 -1.49
C LYS A 601 -33.89 -22.92 -1.86
N PHE A 602 -33.16 -23.55 -0.95
CA PHE A 602 -31.82 -24.07 -1.24
C PHE A 602 -31.86 -25.08 -2.38
N ILE A 603 -30.90 -24.93 -3.29
CA ILE A 603 -30.71 -25.82 -4.44
C ILE A 603 -29.25 -26.29 -4.49
N PRO A 604 -28.98 -27.52 -4.96
CA PRO A 604 -27.61 -27.99 -5.13
C PRO A 604 -26.93 -27.33 -6.34
N ASP A 605 -25.59 -27.29 -6.33
CA ASP A 605 -24.75 -26.69 -7.38
C ASP A 605 -24.96 -27.25 -8.80
N ASP A 606 -25.51 -28.47 -8.92
CA ASP A 606 -25.80 -29.13 -10.21
C ASP A 606 -27.26 -28.97 -10.66
N ASP A 607 -28.10 -28.24 -9.91
CA ASP A 607 -29.47 -27.95 -10.28
C ASP A 607 -29.52 -27.06 -11.54
N PRO A 608 -30.38 -27.36 -12.53
CA PRO A 608 -30.51 -26.55 -13.74
C PRO A 608 -31.03 -25.13 -13.49
N ASN A 609 -31.57 -24.85 -12.31
CA ASN A 609 -32.08 -23.53 -11.91
C ASN A 609 -31.07 -22.69 -11.13
N VAL A 610 -29.82 -23.16 -10.95
CA VAL A 610 -28.75 -22.33 -10.37
C VAL A 610 -28.63 -21.04 -11.18
N PRO A 611 -28.78 -19.85 -10.56
CA PRO A 611 -28.55 -18.59 -11.23
C PRO A 611 -27.12 -18.53 -11.77
N ASP A 612 -26.91 -17.81 -12.88
CA ASP A 612 -25.57 -17.58 -13.36
C ASP A 612 -24.74 -16.78 -12.33
N TYR A 613 -23.42 -16.89 -12.44
CA TYR A 613 -22.45 -16.06 -11.72
C TYR A 613 -22.42 -16.21 -10.20
N GLN A 614 -22.74 -17.39 -9.68
CA GLN A 614 -22.60 -17.70 -8.25
C GLN A 614 -21.18 -18.18 -7.91
N LEU A 615 -20.82 -18.15 -6.62
CA LEU A 615 -19.58 -18.72 -6.10
C LEU A 615 -19.70 -20.24 -5.90
N GLY A 616 -20.83 -20.69 -5.31
CA GLY A 616 -21.02 -22.09 -4.89
C GLY A 616 -19.90 -22.59 -3.98
N LYS A 617 -19.33 -23.76 -4.29
CA LYS A 617 -18.20 -24.38 -3.56
C LYS A 617 -16.82 -23.72 -3.78
N GLY A 618 -16.78 -22.49 -4.25
CA GLY A 618 -15.52 -21.80 -4.53
C GLY A 618 -14.84 -21.29 -3.25
N CYS A 619 -13.53 -21.49 -3.15
CA CYS A 619 -12.68 -20.78 -2.20
C CYS A 619 -12.37 -19.39 -2.74
N LEU A 620 -13.09 -18.38 -2.25
CA LEU A 620 -12.93 -16.98 -2.63
C LEU A 620 -11.81 -16.32 -1.79
N VAL A 621 -10.89 -15.58 -2.43
CA VAL A 621 -9.84 -14.80 -1.73
C VAL A 621 -10.42 -13.84 -0.70
N ASP A 622 -11.57 -13.26 -1.03
CA ASP A 622 -12.21 -12.19 -0.28
C ASP A 622 -13.26 -12.66 0.75
N GLN A 623 -13.40 -13.98 0.96
CA GLN A 623 -14.48 -14.53 1.79
C GLN A 623 -14.45 -14.07 3.27
N LEU A 624 -13.31 -13.54 3.74
CA LEU A 624 -13.10 -13.06 5.11
C LEU A 624 -12.92 -11.54 5.21
N VAL A 625 -13.33 -10.76 4.20
CA VAL A 625 -13.14 -9.30 4.21
C VAL A 625 -13.83 -8.61 5.39
N GLY A 626 -15.04 -9.03 5.76
CA GLY A 626 -15.72 -8.49 6.94
C GLY A 626 -14.98 -8.79 8.25
N GLN A 627 -14.30 -9.95 8.33
CA GLN A 627 -13.43 -10.28 9.47
C GLN A 627 -12.16 -9.42 9.50
N MET A 628 -11.56 -9.14 8.35
CA MET A 628 -10.42 -8.20 8.25
C MET A 628 -10.83 -6.83 8.79
N MET A 629 -11.97 -6.31 8.33
CA MET A 629 -12.47 -5.02 8.80
C MET A 629 -12.85 -5.05 10.28
N ALA A 630 -13.37 -6.17 10.79
CA ALA A 630 -13.65 -6.33 12.21
C ALA A 630 -12.37 -6.30 13.06
N HIS A 631 -11.27 -6.86 12.58
CA HIS A 631 -9.96 -6.74 13.23
C HIS A 631 -9.47 -5.29 13.23
N VAL A 632 -9.53 -4.60 12.09
CA VAL A 632 -9.19 -3.16 11.98
C VAL A 632 -10.02 -2.30 12.94
N CYS A 633 -11.31 -2.60 13.06
CA CYS A 633 -12.23 -1.90 13.97
C CYS A 633 -12.14 -2.38 15.42
N HIS A 634 -11.35 -3.41 15.74
CA HIS A 634 -11.30 -4.02 17.07
C HIS A 634 -12.68 -4.52 17.57
N LEU A 635 -13.45 -5.14 16.67
CA LEU A 635 -14.77 -5.74 16.95
C LEU A 635 -14.68 -7.24 17.32
N GLY A 636 -13.47 -7.80 17.30
CA GLY A 636 -13.20 -9.21 17.60
C GLY A 636 -13.53 -10.15 16.45
N TYR A 637 -13.66 -11.44 16.79
CA TYR A 637 -13.98 -12.48 15.83
C TYR A 637 -15.48 -12.54 15.52
N LEU A 638 -15.81 -12.58 14.23
CA LEU A 638 -17.16 -12.69 13.69
C LEU A 638 -17.61 -14.15 13.52
N GLY A 639 -16.65 -15.09 13.46
CA GLY A 639 -16.86 -16.52 13.51
C GLY A 639 -15.85 -17.19 14.45
N LYS A 640 -15.75 -18.51 14.42
CA LYS A 640 -14.80 -19.28 15.24
C LYS A 640 -13.36 -18.97 14.84
N PRO A 641 -12.48 -18.52 15.76
CA PRO A 641 -11.09 -18.16 15.44
C PRO A 641 -10.33 -19.26 14.68
N GLU A 642 -10.53 -20.53 15.05
CA GLU A 642 -9.93 -21.69 14.41
C GLU A 642 -10.34 -21.85 12.94
N ASN A 643 -11.60 -21.53 12.61
CA ASN A 643 -12.13 -21.63 11.25
C ASN A 643 -11.61 -20.46 10.39
N ILE A 644 -11.57 -19.25 10.96
CA ILE A 644 -10.99 -18.06 10.31
C ILE A 644 -9.51 -18.30 9.96
N SER A 645 -8.72 -18.75 10.94
CA SER A 645 -7.31 -19.08 10.74
C SER A 645 -7.12 -20.19 9.70
N THR A 646 -7.96 -21.22 9.72
CA THR A 646 -7.91 -22.32 8.73
C THR A 646 -8.27 -21.84 7.33
N THR A 647 -9.27 -20.98 7.21
CA THR A 647 -9.67 -20.38 5.94
C THR A 647 -8.56 -19.56 5.31
N CYS A 648 -7.79 -18.80 6.09
CA CYS A 648 -6.62 -18.07 5.59
C CYS A 648 -5.58 -19.01 4.96
N ARG A 649 -5.28 -20.13 5.63
CA ARG A 649 -4.37 -21.17 5.08
C ARG A 649 -4.93 -21.78 3.80
N SER A 650 -6.24 -21.99 3.74
CA SER A 650 -6.91 -22.54 2.56
C SER A 650 -6.90 -21.58 1.37
N ILE A 651 -7.08 -20.27 1.61
CA ILE A 651 -6.95 -19.25 0.56
C ILE A 651 -5.54 -19.33 -0.04
N LEU A 652 -4.48 -19.33 0.78
CA LEU A 652 -3.13 -19.47 0.24
C LEU A 652 -2.96 -20.80 -0.52
N LYS A 653 -3.40 -21.92 0.07
CA LYS A 653 -3.27 -23.26 -0.51
C LYS A 653 -3.92 -23.39 -1.89
N TYR A 654 -5.10 -22.80 -2.09
CA TYR A 654 -5.91 -23.02 -3.29
C TYR A 654 -5.84 -21.88 -4.30
N ASN A 655 -5.66 -20.64 -3.86
CA ASN A 655 -5.73 -19.48 -4.72
C ASN A 655 -4.35 -18.98 -5.15
N TYR A 656 -3.29 -19.31 -4.42
CA TYR A 656 -1.95 -18.83 -4.76
C TYR A 656 -1.33 -19.63 -5.91
N LEU A 657 -0.78 -18.93 -6.90
CA LEU A 657 0.05 -19.50 -7.94
C LEU A 657 1.45 -18.89 -7.87
N ASP A 658 2.48 -19.74 -7.84
CA ASP A 658 3.88 -19.30 -7.95
C ASP A 658 4.22 -18.83 -9.38
N THR A 659 3.42 -19.22 -10.38
CA THR A 659 3.52 -18.79 -11.78
C THR A 659 2.17 -18.84 -12.49
N PHE A 660 1.94 -17.91 -13.41
CA PHE A 660 0.73 -17.81 -14.23
C PHE A 660 0.90 -18.36 -15.66
N ASN A 661 2.02 -19.01 -16.00
CA ASN A 661 2.30 -19.53 -17.35
C ASN A 661 1.20 -20.48 -17.89
N GLU A 662 0.65 -21.34 -17.03
CA GLU A 662 -0.35 -22.34 -17.39
C GLU A 662 -1.77 -21.95 -16.95
N HIS A 663 -1.96 -20.72 -16.47
CA HIS A 663 -3.26 -20.26 -15.97
C HIS A 663 -4.11 -19.67 -17.09
N PHE A 664 -5.28 -20.26 -17.31
CA PHE A 664 -6.25 -19.70 -18.24
C PHE A 664 -7.01 -18.53 -17.58
N ASN A 665 -6.94 -17.37 -18.22
CA ASN A 665 -7.73 -16.19 -17.85
C ASN A 665 -8.47 -15.68 -19.08
N ASN A 666 -9.81 -15.64 -19.02
CA ASN A 666 -10.66 -15.15 -20.11
C ASN A 666 -11.05 -13.67 -19.97
N MET A 667 -10.49 -12.96 -18.97
CA MET A 667 -10.76 -11.54 -18.71
C MET A 667 -9.45 -10.74 -18.67
N ARG A 668 -9.30 -9.78 -17.75
CA ARG A 668 -8.16 -8.86 -17.66
C ARG A 668 -7.02 -9.54 -16.92
N SER A 669 -5.80 -9.37 -17.42
CA SER A 669 -4.60 -9.96 -16.81
C SER A 669 -3.77 -8.91 -16.09
N TYR A 670 -3.77 -8.98 -14.75
CA TYR A 670 -2.90 -8.16 -13.90
C TYR A 670 -1.62 -8.90 -13.47
N VAL A 671 -1.57 -10.22 -13.69
CA VAL A 671 -0.43 -11.10 -13.44
C VAL A 671 -0.15 -11.90 -14.72
N LEU A 672 1.12 -12.01 -15.11
CA LEU A 672 1.54 -12.64 -16.36
C LEU A 672 2.80 -13.50 -16.17
N GLY A 673 2.88 -14.59 -16.92
CA GLY A 673 4.11 -15.37 -17.07
C GLY A 673 4.63 -15.98 -15.77
N ASN A 674 5.87 -15.62 -15.40
CA ASN A 674 6.53 -16.08 -14.17
C ASN A 674 6.18 -15.23 -12.94
N GLU A 675 5.24 -14.29 -13.04
CA GLU A 675 4.72 -13.56 -11.89
C GLU A 675 3.85 -14.46 -11.02
N SER A 676 3.77 -14.11 -9.74
CA SER A 676 2.97 -14.81 -8.73
C SER A 676 1.85 -13.93 -8.18
N GLY A 677 0.84 -14.54 -7.57
CA GLY A 677 -0.31 -13.83 -7.01
C GLY A 677 -1.44 -14.78 -6.60
N LEU A 678 -2.49 -14.23 -6.00
CA LEU A 678 -3.70 -14.99 -5.68
C LEU A 678 -4.76 -14.83 -6.78
N LEU A 679 -5.34 -15.94 -7.22
CA LEU A 679 -6.56 -15.97 -8.03
C LEU A 679 -7.77 -15.58 -7.20
N MET A 680 -8.68 -14.78 -7.76
CA MET A 680 -9.90 -14.37 -7.06
C MET A 680 -10.68 -15.56 -6.47
N ALA A 681 -10.82 -16.67 -7.20
CA ALA A 681 -11.42 -17.89 -6.65
C ALA A 681 -10.86 -19.19 -7.25
N SER A 682 -10.88 -20.25 -6.44
CA SER A 682 -10.48 -21.60 -6.82
C SER A 682 -11.53 -22.63 -6.39
N TRP A 683 -11.70 -23.72 -7.15
CA TRP A 683 -12.74 -24.73 -6.88
C TRP A 683 -12.15 -26.13 -6.69
N PRO A 684 -11.49 -26.41 -5.56
CA PRO A 684 -10.92 -27.73 -5.30
C PRO A 684 -11.99 -28.83 -5.15
N ARG A 685 -13.27 -28.47 -5.01
CA ARG A 685 -14.43 -29.37 -4.84
C ARG A 685 -15.43 -29.32 -6.00
N GLY A 686 -15.00 -28.80 -7.16
CA GLY A 686 -15.80 -28.72 -8.39
C GLY A 686 -16.38 -27.32 -8.62
N ARG A 687 -16.30 -26.86 -9.88
CA ARG A 687 -16.69 -25.51 -10.31
C ARG A 687 -18.07 -25.53 -10.97
N LEU A 688 -18.88 -24.50 -10.72
CA LEU A 688 -20.10 -24.23 -11.47
C LEU A 688 -19.80 -24.01 -12.96
N LYS A 689 -20.79 -24.27 -13.82
CA LYS A 689 -20.64 -24.04 -15.27
C LYS A 689 -20.28 -22.57 -15.57
N TYR A 690 -21.00 -21.64 -14.93
CA TYR A 690 -20.84 -20.19 -15.06
C TYR A 690 -20.56 -19.56 -13.68
N PRO A 691 -19.29 -19.53 -13.22
CA PRO A 691 -18.90 -18.84 -12.00
C PRO A 691 -18.95 -17.33 -12.20
N PHE A 692 -18.83 -16.55 -11.12
CA PHE A 692 -18.75 -15.08 -11.21
C PHE A 692 -17.60 -14.60 -12.13
N PRO A 693 -17.73 -13.46 -12.84
CA PRO A 693 -16.86 -13.13 -13.98
C PRO A 693 -15.36 -13.00 -13.70
N TYR A 694 -14.98 -12.48 -12.53
CA TYR A 694 -13.59 -12.13 -12.20
C TYR A 694 -12.78 -13.28 -11.60
N PHE A 695 -13.36 -14.48 -11.52
CA PHE A 695 -12.78 -15.61 -10.77
C PHE A 695 -11.34 -15.98 -11.13
N SER A 696 -10.95 -15.77 -12.40
CA SER A 696 -9.63 -16.10 -12.93
C SER A 696 -8.66 -14.92 -12.93
N GLU A 697 -9.08 -13.73 -12.49
CA GLU A 697 -8.21 -12.57 -12.36
C GLU A 697 -7.44 -12.61 -11.03
N SER A 698 -6.50 -11.68 -10.85
CA SER A 698 -5.73 -11.48 -9.62
C SER A 698 -5.62 -9.97 -9.39
N MET A 699 -6.18 -9.47 -8.29
CA MET A 699 -6.42 -8.04 -8.07
C MET A 699 -5.83 -7.61 -6.73
N THR A 700 -5.00 -6.56 -6.73
CA THR A 700 -4.11 -6.27 -5.61
C THR A 700 -4.84 -5.92 -4.32
N GLY A 701 -5.99 -5.22 -4.37
CA GLY A 701 -6.73 -4.87 -3.17
C GLY A 701 -7.33 -6.09 -2.44
N PHE A 702 -7.76 -7.10 -3.20
CA PHE A 702 -8.23 -8.37 -2.65
C PHE A 702 -7.07 -9.21 -2.10
N GLU A 703 -5.92 -9.20 -2.78
CA GLU A 703 -4.70 -9.86 -2.31
C GLU A 703 -4.19 -9.25 -1.00
N TYR A 704 -4.19 -7.92 -0.88
CA TYR A 704 -3.87 -7.23 0.37
C TYR A 704 -4.85 -7.55 1.49
N THR A 705 -6.15 -7.68 1.18
CA THR A 705 -7.16 -8.08 2.15
C THR A 705 -6.87 -9.46 2.73
N ALA A 706 -6.56 -10.44 1.87
CA ALA A 706 -6.17 -11.79 2.30
C ALA A 706 -4.87 -11.78 3.11
N ALA A 707 -3.85 -11.05 2.64
CA ALA A 707 -2.58 -10.92 3.35
C ALA A 707 -2.75 -10.28 4.74
N CYS A 708 -3.59 -9.26 4.86
CA CYS A 708 -3.91 -8.59 6.13
C CYS A 708 -4.57 -9.56 7.12
N ASN A 709 -5.55 -10.35 6.66
CA ASN A 709 -6.15 -11.42 7.46
C ASN A 709 -5.09 -12.46 7.91
N MET A 710 -4.21 -12.90 7.01
CA MET A 710 -3.13 -13.84 7.37
C MET A 710 -2.26 -13.28 8.49
N ILE A 711 -1.86 -12.00 8.42
CA ILE A 711 -1.08 -11.34 9.48
C ILE A 711 -1.88 -11.29 10.80
N TYR A 712 -3.16 -10.89 10.76
CA TYR A 712 -4.04 -10.90 11.97
C TYR A 712 -4.14 -12.28 12.61
N GLU A 713 -4.16 -13.34 11.79
CA GLU A 713 -4.20 -14.73 12.25
C GLU A 713 -2.82 -15.32 12.60
N ASN A 714 -1.78 -14.49 12.72
CA ASN A 714 -0.39 -14.85 13.04
C ASN A 714 0.28 -15.75 11.96
N GLN A 715 -0.16 -15.64 10.70
CA GLN A 715 0.41 -16.30 9.51
C GLN A 715 1.28 -15.29 8.75
N ASN A 716 2.32 -14.82 9.44
CA ASN A 716 3.11 -13.67 9.02
C ASN A 716 3.91 -13.94 7.73
N ASP A 717 4.50 -15.12 7.60
CA ASP A 717 5.30 -15.48 6.42
C ASP A 717 4.40 -15.60 5.18
N GLU A 718 3.19 -16.15 5.35
CA GLU A 718 2.18 -16.24 4.32
C GLU A 718 1.68 -14.85 3.87
N GLY A 719 1.36 -13.98 4.84
CA GLY A 719 0.97 -12.60 4.55
C GLY A 719 2.08 -11.81 3.84
N LEU A 720 3.33 -11.95 4.29
CA LEU A 720 4.48 -11.33 3.65
C LEU A 720 4.72 -11.87 2.24
N LYS A 721 4.55 -13.18 2.01
CA LYS A 721 4.63 -13.78 0.69
C LYS A 721 3.65 -13.11 -0.27
N CYS A 722 2.38 -12.98 0.12
CA CYS A 722 1.38 -12.32 -0.71
C CYS A 722 1.73 -10.85 -1.01
N VAL A 723 2.18 -10.08 -0.01
CA VAL A 723 2.56 -8.68 -0.22
C VAL A 723 3.79 -8.58 -1.13
N GLN A 724 4.76 -9.47 -1.00
CA GLN A 724 5.93 -9.54 -1.88
C GLN A 724 5.54 -9.85 -3.33
N SER A 725 4.66 -10.84 -3.56
CA SER A 725 4.13 -11.16 -4.89
C SER A 725 3.45 -9.97 -5.56
N ILE A 726 2.74 -9.13 -4.78
CA ILE A 726 2.20 -7.87 -5.30
C ILE A 726 3.34 -6.94 -5.70
N ARG A 727 4.26 -6.61 -4.79
CA ARG A 727 5.31 -5.60 -5.04
C ARG A 727 6.29 -5.99 -6.15
N ASP A 728 6.57 -7.27 -6.35
CA ASP A 728 7.43 -7.78 -7.44
C ASP A 728 6.85 -7.54 -8.85
N ARG A 729 5.53 -7.26 -8.95
CA ARG A 729 4.88 -6.90 -10.22
C ARG A 729 5.05 -5.43 -10.59
N PHE A 730 5.43 -4.58 -9.63
CA PHE A 730 5.53 -3.12 -9.75
C PHE A 730 6.96 -2.64 -9.50
N ASP A 731 7.89 -3.23 -10.26
CA ASP A 731 9.34 -3.04 -10.15
C ASP A 731 9.88 -1.82 -10.91
N GLY A 732 9.03 -1.03 -11.58
CA GLY A 732 9.45 0.12 -12.38
C GLY A 732 9.85 -0.20 -13.82
N LEU A 733 10.19 -1.46 -14.13
CA LEU A 733 10.35 -1.94 -15.51
C LEU A 733 9.00 -2.42 -16.07
N LYS A 734 8.29 -3.27 -15.33
CA LYS A 734 7.03 -3.88 -15.79
C LYS A 734 5.83 -2.95 -15.61
N ARG A 735 5.72 -2.34 -14.42
CA ARG A 735 4.59 -1.49 -14.01
C ARG A 735 5.07 -0.41 -13.04
N ASN A 736 4.27 0.66 -12.91
CA ASN A 736 4.55 1.79 -12.03
C ASN A 736 4.44 1.39 -10.54
N PRO A 737 5.50 1.56 -9.72
CA PRO A 737 5.47 1.28 -8.28
C PRO A 737 4.40 2.03 -7.46
N PHE A 738 3.93 3.17 -7.99
CA PHE A 738 2.98 4.09 -7.33
C PHE A 738 1.56 4.00 -7.91
N SER A 739 1.28 3.01 -8.76
CA SER A 739 -0.04 2.81 -9.36
C SER A 739 -0.33 1.34 -9.59
N GLU A 740 -1.07 0.76 -8.65
CA GLU A 740 -1.61 -0.59 -8.80
C GLU A 740 -3.00 -0.53 -9.45
N PRO A 741 -3.18 -1.16 -10.63
CA PRO A 741 -4.44 -1.11 -11.35
C PRO A 741 -5.38 -2.27 -10.99
N GLU A 742 -6.67 -1.96 -10.94
CA GLU A 742 -7.75 -2.94 -11.14
C GLU A 742 -8.60 -2.43 -12.32
N CYS A 743 -9.76 -1.81 -12.07
CA CYS A 743 -10.50 -1.09 -13.10
C CYS A 743 -9.90 0.31 -13.34
N GLY A 744 -8.69 0.36 -13.88
CA GLY A 744 -7.93 1.60 -14.12
C GLY A 744 -6.75 1.78 -13.16
N HIS A 745 -5.95 2.81 -13.41
CA HIS A 745 -4.79 3.23 -12.61
C HIS A 745 -5.20 3.77 -11.25
N HIS A 746 -4.25 3.79 -10.30
CA HIS A 746 -4.44 4.32 -8.94
C HIS A 746 -5.78 3.89 -8.33
N TYR A 747 -6.04 2.58 -8.32
CA TYR A 747 -7.33 2.06 -7.93
C TYR A 747 -7.49 2.11 -6.40
N GLY A 748 -8.62 2.62 -5.90
CA GLY A 748 -8.85 2.94 -4.49
C GLY A 748 -8.62 1.76 -3.55
N ARG A 749 -8.92 0.53 -4.00
CA ARG A 749 -8.73 -0.71 -3.23
C ARG A 749 -7.27 -1.00 -2.88
N SER A 750 -6.30 -0.49 -3.65
CA SER A 750 -4.87 -0.66 -3.36
C SER A 750 -4.46 -0.08 -2.00
N MET A 751 -5.19 0.94 -1.51
CA MET A 751 -4.95 1.55 -0.19
C MET A 751 -5.32 0.64 0.98
N THR A 752 -5.85 -0.56 0.73
CA THR A 752 -5.94 -1.64 1.72
C THR A 752 -4.56 -2.02 2.25
N SER A 753 -3.49 -1.79 1.48
CA SER A 753 -2.11 -2.05 1.92
C SER A 753 -1.76 -1.35 3.25
N TRP A 754 -2.39 -0.21 3.57
CA TRP A 754 -2.21 0.46 4.87
C TRP A 754 -2.65 -0.42 6.06
N ALA A 755 -3.68 -1.25 5.85
CA ALA A 755 -4.16 -2.19 6.87
C ALA A 755 -3.12 -3.24 7.26
N THR A 756 -2.13 -3.51 6.41
CA THR A 756 -1.04 -4.44 6.74
C THR A 756 -0.15 -3.91 7.86
N LEU A 757 0.03 -2.57 7.96
CA LEU A 757 0.77 -1.96 9.07
C LEU A 757 -0.01 -2.07 10.38
N LEU A 758 -1.34 -1.87 10.32
CA LEU A 758 -2.23 -2.04 11.47
C LEU A 758 -2.20 -3.48 11.97
N ALA A 759 -2.30 -4.44 11.05
CA ALA A 759 -2.23 -5.86 11.35
C ALA A 759 -0.88 -6.25 11.97
N TRP A 760 0.22 -5.84 11.34
CA TRP A 760 1.56 -6.21 11.79
C TRP A 760 1.89 -5.70 13.18
N SER A 761 1.51 -4.46 13.46
CA SER A 761 1.77 -3.79 14.74
C SER A 761 0.77 -4.15 15.84
N GLY A 762 -0.37 -4.73 15.47
CA GLY A 762 -1.55 -4.80 16.33
C GLY A 762 -2.00 -3.42 16.81
N PHE A 763 -1.73 -2.36 16.04
CA PHE A 763 -2.09 -1.01 16.41
C PHE A 763 -3.61 -0.87 16.43
N HIS A 764 -4.12 -0.42 17.58
CA HIS A 764 -5.49 0.01 17.72
C HIS A 764 -5.56 1.31 18.51
N TYR A 765 -6.44 2.20 18.10
CA TYR A 765 -6.68 3.46 18.79
C TYR A 765 -8.17 3.75 18.87
N SER A 766 -8.60 4.20 20.04
CA SER A 766 -9.93 4.75 20.26
C SER A 766 -9.84 6.03 21.07
N ALA A 767 -10.24 7.14 20.45
CA ALA A 767 -10.41 8.42 21.10
C ALA A 767 -11.61 8.42 22.07
N VAL A 768 -12.60 7.55 21.84
CA VAL A 768 -13.79 7.38 22.69
C VAL A 768 -13.41 6.83 24.06
N THR A 769 -12.68 5.71 24.09
CA THR A 769 -12.19 5.10 25.34
C THR A 769 -10.86 5.71 25.80
N ARG A 770 -10.22 6.52 24.95
CA ARG A 770 -8.89 7.13 25.15
C ARG A 770 -7.81 6.06 25.37
N THR A 771 -7.90 4.99 24.59
CA THR A 771 -6.95 3.86 24.65
C THR A 771 -6.18 3.77 23.34
N MET A 772 -4.92 3.37 23.47
CA MET A 772 -4.05 3.03 22.35
C MET A 772 -3.37 1.72 22.71
N GLU A 773 -3.48 0.75 21.81
CA GLU A 773 -2.93 -0.58 21.98
C GLU A 773 -1.92 -0.85 20.86
N PHE A 774 -0.82 -1.47 21.25
CA PHE A 774 0.14 -2.08 20.34
C PHE A 774 0.30 -3.51 20.82
N GLY A 775 0.30 -4.45 19.90
CA GLY A 775 0.31 -5.85 20.25
C GLY A 775 1.01 -6.60 19.16
N ILE A 776 2.23 -7.04 19.45
CA ILE A 776 2.84 -8.13 18.71
C ILE A 776 1.79 -9.25 18.68
N LEU A 777 1.24 -9.55 17.50
CA LEU A 777 0.56 -10.82 17.20
C LEU A 777 1.59 -11.96 17.22
N ILE A 778 2.26 -12.06 18.36
CA ILE A 778 2.74 -13.27 18.95
C ILE A 778 1.77 -13.42 20.11
N LYS A 779 0.54 -13.85 19.79
CA LYS A 779 0.07 -14.99 20.56
C LYS A 779 1.10 -16.08 20.27
N LYS A 780 2.21 -16.08 21.03
CA LYS A 780 2.77 -17.33 21.51
C LYS A 780 1.53 -17.99 22.03
N GLY A 781 1.02 -18.97 21.29
CA GLY A 781 0.10 -19.90 21.89
C GLY A 781 0.76 -20.19 23.23
N LYS A 782 0.09 -19.86 24.33
CA LYS A 782 0.14 -20.82 25.42
C LYS A 782 -0.37 -22.08 24.74
N GLN A 783 0.57 -22.86 24.20
CA GLN A 783 0.39 -24.26 23.95
C GLN A 783 -0.26 -24.70 25.24
N GLY A 784 -1.57 -25.02 25.17
CA GLY A 784 -2.39 -25.15 26.37
C GLY A 784 -1.60 -25.98 27.36
N THR A 785 -1.40 -25.47 28.58
CA THR A 785 -0.60 -26.15 29.60
C THR A 785 -1.14 -27.57 29.71
N LYS A 786 -0.42 -28.53 29.11
CA LYS A 786 -0.81 -29.93 29.14
C LYS A 786 -0.84 -30.32 30.61
N GLY A 787 -1.91 -30.97 31.06
CA GLY A 787 -1.95 -31.48 32.43
C GLY A 787 -0.85 -32.53 32.62
N ASP A 788 -0.28 -32.63 33.83
CA ASP A 788 0.75 -33.61 34.19
C ASP A 788 0.41 -35.04 33.72
N ALA A 789 -0.87 -35.42 33.75
CA ALA A 789 -1.34 -36.74 33.30
C ALA A 789 -1.19 -36.95 31.79
N GLN A 790 -1.42 -35.90 30.99
CA GLN A 790 -1.23 -35.94 29.54
C GLN A 790 0.27 -35.96 29.20
N ILE A 791 1.07 -35.13 29.87
CA ILE A 791 2.54 -35.09 29.70
C ILE A 791 3.14 -36.47 30.01
N LEU A 792 2.71 -37.11 31.11
CA LEU A 792 3.22 -38.43 31.49
C LEU A 792 2.88 -39.51 30.45
N LYS A 793 1.66 -39.48 29.89
CA LYS A 793 1.24 -40.43 28.85
C LYS A 793 2.09 -40.28 27.59
N GLU A 794 2.22 -39.04 27.11
CA GLU A 794 3.02 -38.73 25.91
C GLU A 794 4.52 -39.01 26.13
N ASN A 795 5.04 -38.76 27.33
CA ASN A 795 6.42 -39.11 27.69
C ASN A 795 6.67 -40.62 27.61
N VAL A 796 5.73 -41.44 28.10
CA VAL A 796 5.85 -42.91 28.01
C VAL A 796 5.90 -43.37 26.55
N GLU A 797 5.06 -42.80 25.69
CA GLU A 797 5.07 -43.08 24.25
C GLU A 797 6.41 -42.71 23.61
N THR A 798 6.93 -41.52 23.91
CA THR A 798 8.25 -41.05 23.43
C THR A 798 9.38 -41.95 23.94
N ILE A 799 9.40 -42.30 25.23
CA ILE A 799 10.42 -43.19 25.81
C ILE A 799 10.43 -44.56 25.11
N GLU A 800 9.25 -45.16 24.90
CA GLU A 800 9.15 -46.45 24.23
C GLU A 800 9.50 -46.37 22.73
N PHE A 801 9.20 -45.27 22.05
CA PHE A 801 9.62 -45.05 20.66
C PHE A 801 11.14 -45.08 20.51
N TYR A 802 11.86 -44.27 21.29
CA TYR A 802 13.34 -44.22 21.21
C TYR A 802 14.01 -45.51 21.68
N LYS A 803 13.42 -46.22 22.66
CA LYS A 803 13.88 -47.56 23.05
C LYS A 803 13.77 -48.57 21.91
N LYS A 804 12.65 -48.55 21.17
CA LYS A 804 12.45 -49.42 20.00
C LYS A 804 13.48 -49.11 18.91
N ILE A 805 13.69 -47.83 18.59
CA ILE A 805 14.71 -47.41 17.61
C ILE A 805 16.08 -47.94 18.01
N LEU A 806 16.51 -47.71 19.26
CA LEU A 806 17.81 -48.18 19.74
C LEU A 806 17.96 -49.70 19.66
N THR A 807 16.93 -50.44 20.05
CA THR A 807 16.94 -51.90 20.03
C THR A 807 17.02 -52.44 18.59
N ILE A 808 16.24 -51.85 17.68
CA ILE A 808 16.21 -52.24 16.26
C ILE A 808 17.55 -51.91 15.61
N ALA A 809 18.07 -50.69 15.78
CA ALA A 809 19.32 -50.26 15.18
C ALA A 809 20.51 -51.14 15.64
N ASN A 810 20.61 -51.41 16.94
CA ASN A 810 21.64 -52.29 17.49
C ASN A 810 21.50 -53.73 16.97
N GLY A 811 20.27 -54.24 16.88
CA GLY A 811 20.00 -55.58 16.35
C GLY A 811 20.39 -55.72 14.88
N VAL A 812 20.02 -54.73 14.05
CA VAL A 812 20.39 -54.67 12.63
C VAL A 812 21.90 -54.61 12.48
N PHE A 813 22.58 -53.77 13.27
CA PHE A 813 24.04 -53.63 13.20
C PHE A 813 24.74 -54.97 13.48
N LEU A 814 24.34 -55.66 14.55
CA LEU A 814 24.89 -56.96 14.92
C LEU A 814 24.58 -58.05 13.88
N ALA A 815 23.36 -58.08 13.35
CA ALA A 815 22.96 -59.04 12.33
C ALA A 815 23.74 -58.86 11.03
N VAL A 816 23.88 -57.62 10.54
CA VAL A 816 24.63 -57.33 9.32
C VAL A 816 26.12 -57.65 9.51
N HIS A 817 26.71 -57.31 10.65
CA HIS A 817 28.10 -57.69 10.95
C HIS A 817 28.31 -59.20 11.03
N PHE A 818 27.37 -59.94 11.64
CA PHE A 818 27.43 -61.39 11.71
C PHE A 818 27.29 -62.06 10.34
N ILE A 819 26.39 -61.56 9.48
CA ILE A 819 26.12 -62.17 8.17
C ILE A 819 27.22 -61.85 7.16
N PHE A 820 27.65 -60.59 7.06
CA PHE A 820 28.50 -60.13 5.95
C PHE A 820 29.98 -59.99 6.31
N TYR A 821 30.32 -59.84 7.59
CA TYR A 821 31.66 -59.46 8.03
C TYR A 821 32.34 -60.45 8.98
N PHE A 822 31.68 -61.58 9.29
CA PHE A 822 32.21 -62.64 10.16
C PHE A 822 33.42 -63.37 9.55
N ILE A 823 33.50 -63.45 8.22
CA ILE A 823 34.54 -64.23 7.50
C ILE A 823 35.59 -63.31 6.83
N THR A 824 35.26 -62.06 6.50
CA THR A 824 36.08 -61.16 5.67
C THR A 824 36.96 -60.18 6.44
N GLY A 825 36.93 -60.20 7.79
CA GLY A 825 37.82 -59.43 8.65
C GLY A 825 37.07 -58.72 9.77
N PHE A 826 37.22 -59.24 10.99
CA PHE A 826 36.63 -58.70 12.20
C PHE A 826 37.29 -57.36 12.57
N SER A 827 36.63 -56.22 12.32
CA SER A 827 37.14 -54.92 12.77
C SER A 827 36.82 -54.74 14.25
N ILE A 828 37.77 -55.12 15.11
CA ILE A 828 37.72 -54.88 16.56
C ILE A 828 37.36 -53.41 16.86
N ALA A 829 37.89 -52.48 16.05
CA ALA A 829 37.60 -51.05 16.18
C ALA A 829 36.11 -50.70 15.96
N SER A 830 35.45 -51.28 14.96
CA SER A 830 34.01 -51.05 14.71
C SER A 830 33.15 -51.58 15.85
N PHE A 831 33.52 -52.72 16.46
CA PHE A 831 32.81 -53.27 17.61
C PHE A 831 33.03 -52.47 18.89
N ILE A 832 34.25 -51.95 19.12
CA ILE A 832 34.53 -51.03 20.22
C ILE A 832 33.71 -49.75 20.06
N LEU A 833 33.70 -49.13 18.88
CA LEU A 833 32.93 -47.92 18.59
C LEU A 833 31.42 -48.17 18.71
N PHE A 834 30.93 -49.31 18.21
CA PHE A 834 29.55 -49.73 18.38
C PHE A 834 29.18 -49.93 19.85
N GLY A 835 30.03 -50.60 20.63
CA GLY A 835 29.82 -50.83 22.06
C GLY A 835 29.76 -49.52 22.86
N ILE A 836 30.72 -48.62 22.63
CA ILE A 836 30.79 -47.31 23.28
C ILE A 836 29.58 -46.45 22.90
N SER A 837 29.27 -46.33 21.60
CA SER A 837 28.16 -45.51 21.12
C SER A 837 26.80 -46.07 21.57
N SER A 838 26.63 -47.40 21.58
CA SER A 838 25.43 -48.05 22.12
C SER A 838 25.28 -47.78 23.62
N ALA A 839 26.35 -47.94 24.41
CA ALA A 839 26.31 -47.66 25.83
C ALA A 839 25.95 -46.18 26.10
N ALA A 840 26.51 -45.25 25.32
CA ALA A 840 26.19 -43.84 25.41
C ALA A 840 24.72 -43.55 25.08
N ALA A 841 24.17 -44.13 24.00
CA ALA A 841 22.79 -43.90 23.62
C ALA A 841 21.79 -44.50 24.63
N TRP A 842 22.08 -45.69 25.18
CA TRP A 842 21.30 -46.28 26.26
C TRP A 842 21.38 -45.48 27.56
N TYR A 843 22.54 -44.89 27.86
CA TYR A 843 22.71 -43.98 29.00
C TYR A 843 21.86 -42.71 28.84
N VAL A 844 21.92 -42.05 27.68
CA VAL A 844 21.10 -40.86 27.38
C VAL A 844 19.61 -41.20 27.41
N TRP A 845 19.20 -42.35 26.87
CA TRP A 845 17.82 -42.82 26.95
C TRP A 845 17.37 -43.07 28.39
N SER A 846 18.21 -43.67 29.23
CA SER A 846 17.89 -43.92 30.65
C SER A 846 17.67 -42.61 31.42
N PHE A 847 18.44 -41.58 31.10
CA PHE A 847 18.32 -40.25 31.69
C PHE A 847 17.05 -39.53 31.21
N MET A 848 16.76 -39.61 29.92
CA MET A 848 15.50 -39.13 29.34
C MET A 848 14.28 -39.81 29.98
N LYS A 849 14.35 -41.12 30.23
CA LYS A 849 13.30 -41.85 30.95
C LYS A 849 13.13 -41.32 32.38
N GLN A 850 14.22 -41.08 33.10
CA GLN A 850 14.17 -40.54 34.46
C GLN A 850 13.52 -39.15 34.48
N TRP A 851 13.87 -38.27 33.54
CA TRP A 851 13.26 -36.95 33.41
C TRP A 851 11.78 -36.98 33.06
N GLY A 852 11.39 -37.85 32.13
CA GLY A 852 9.99 -37.93 31.68
C GLY A 852 9.05 -38.65 32.65
N THR A 853 9.57 -39.35 33.67
CA THR A 853 8.78 -40.16 34.61
C THR A 853 8.86 -39.72 36.07
N SER A 854 9.86 -38.92 36.45
CA SER A 854 9.99 -38.39 37.82
C SER A 854 9.42 -36.97 37.94
N LYS A 855 8.78 -36.69 39.08
CA LYS A 855 8.42 -35.31 39.46
C LYS A 855 9.63 -34.65 40.12
N SER A 856 10.23 -33.67 39.47
CA SER A 856 11.26 -32.81 40.06
C SER A 856 10.65 -31.45 40.31
N GLY A 857 10.60 -30.98 41.57
CA GLY A 857 10.08 -29.65 41.90
C GLY A 857 8.56 -29.45 41.73
N GLY A 858 7.77 -30.54 41.63
CA GLY A 858 6.29 -30.48 41.63
C GLY A 858 5.60 -30.78 40.29
N SER A 859 6.30 -30.73 39.15
CA SER A 859 5.77 -31.06 37.81
C SER A 859 6.59 -32.12 37.08
N VAL A 860 5.99 -32.78 36.08
CA VAL A 860 6.69 -33.73 35.19
C VAL A 860 7.35 -32.95 34.04
N THR A 861 8.60 -33.28 33.69
CA THR A 861 9.29 -32.66 32.54
C THR A 861 8.66 -33.16 31.23
N ASP A 862 8.16 -32.27 30.37
CA ASP A 862 7.64 -32.63 29.05
C ASP A 862 8.78 -32.94 28.07
N LEU A 863 8.97 -34.22 27.73
CA LEU A 863 10.01 -34.66 26.79
C LEU A 863 9.74 -34.21 25.35
N ASN A 864 8.53 -33.74 25.07
CA ASN A 864 8.06 -33.31 23.75
C ASN A 864 8.03 -31.79 23.60
N LEU A 865 8.56 -31.05 24.58
CA LEU A 865 8.71 -29.61 24.51
C LEU A 865 9.90 -29.21 23.62
N ASN A 866 9.65 -28.38 22.61
CA ASN A 866 10.69 -27.85 21.71
C ASN A 866 11.60 -26.85 22.44
N GLY A 867 12.89 -26.87 22.14
CA GLY A 867 13.93 -26.06 22.77
C GLY A 867 14.34 -26.50 24.17
N SER A 868 13.90 -27.68 24.62
CA SER A 868 14.21 -28.22 25.95
C SER A 868 15.43 -29.15 25.95
N ILE A 869 15.99 -29.41 27.13
CA ILE A 869 17.10 -30.37 27.29
C ILE A 869 16.76 -31.79 26.80
N SER A 870 15.47 -32.16 26.83
CA SER A 870 14.97 -33.42 26.31
C SER A 870 14.99 -33.53 24.78
N GLU A 871 14.89 -32.41 24.06
CA GLU A 871 15.08 -32.41 22.60
C GLU A 871 16.52 -32.79 22.26
N TYR A 872 17.50 -32.25 22.98
CA TYR A 872 18.90 -32.58 22.76
C TYR A 872 19.23 -34.04 23.08
N ALA A 873 18.60 -34.61 24.11
CA ALA A 873 18.73 -36.04 24.40
C ALA A 873 18.24 -36.91 23.24
N LYS A 874 17.11 -36.53 22.61
CA LYS A 874 16.55 -37.22 21.44
C LYS A 874 17.46 -37.09 20.21
N ASP A 875 17.99 -35.90 19.95
CA ASP A 875 18.91 -35.64 18.84
C ASP A 875 20.19 -36.47 18.96
N ILE A 876 20.77 -36.56 20.17
CA ILE A 876 21.97 -37.35 20.42
C ILE A 876 21.70 -38.83 20.15
N ILE A 877 20.54 -39.36 20.59
CA ILE A 877 20.15 -40.75 20.31
C ILE A 877 20.04 -40.99 18.79
N LEU A 878 19.38 -40.09 18.04
CA LEU A 878 19.24 -40.22 16.59
C LEU A 878 20.57 -40.12 15.87
N ALA A 879 21.43 -39.17 16.25
CA ALA A 879 22.75 -39.02 15.65
C ALA A 879 23.61 -40.27 15.83
N ILE A 880 23.56 -40.91 17.01
CA ILE A 880 24.25 -42.18 17.26
C ILE A 880 23.67 -43.28 16.37
N VAL A 881 22.35 -43.43 16.31
CA VAL A 881 21.67 -44.45 15.49
C VAL A 881 21.99 -44.27 14.00
N ILE A 882 22.02 -43.04 13.50
CA ILE A 882 22.39 -42.70 12.14
C ILE A 882 23.86 -43.07 11.88
N ALA A 883 24.78 -42.70 12.76
CA ALA A 883 26.20 -43.02 12.62
C ALA A 883 26.45 -44.53 12.62
N GLN A 884 25.79 -45.28 13.51
CA GLN A 884 25.85 -46.74 13.56
C GLN A 884 25.32 -47.36 12.28
N SER A 885 24.16 -46.92 11.79
CA SER A 885 23.54 -47.44 10.57
C SER A 885 24.37 -47.12 9.33
N ALA A 886 24.88 -45.89 9.22
CA ALA A 886 25.74 -45.45 8.13
C ALA A 886 27.08 -46.20 8.12
N SER A 887 27.62 -46.54 9.30
CA SER A 887 28.88 -47.28 9.39
C SER A 887 28.82 -48.70 8.82
N LEU A 888 27.62 -49.27 8.65
CA LEU A 888 27.41 -50.54 7.93
C LEU A 888 27.75 -50.43 6.43
N ILE A 889 27.68 -49.22 5.86
CA ILE A 889 28.02 -48.95 4.47
C ILE A 889 29.53 -48.72 4.33
N HIS A 890 30.12 -47.92 5.22
CA HIS A 890 31.55 -47.62 5.18
C HIS A 890 32.13 -47.26 6.56
N ARG A 891 33.27 -47.84 6.93
CA ARG A 891 33.95 -47.63 8.23
C ARG A 891 34.35 -46.19 8.57
N TYR A 892 34.41 -45.29 7.60
CA TYR A 892 34.76 -43.89 7.84
C TYR A 892 33.55 -43.07 8.30
N LEU A 893 32.34 -43.60 8.14
CA LEU A 893 31.12 -42.93 8.59
C LEU A 893 30.98 -42.94 10.12
N TRP A 894 31.83 -43.69 10.83
CA TRP A 894 32.01 -43.53 12.27
C TRP A 894 32.47 -42.11 12.67
N TRP A 895 33.13 -41.37 11.75
CA TRP A 895 33.50 -39.97 11.99
C TRP A 895 32.29 -39.06 12.22
N LEU A 896 31.08 -39.45 11.82
CA LEU A 896 29.85 -38.72 12.14
C LEU A 896 29.63 -38.58 13.66
N LEU A 897 30.17 -39.49 14.48
CA LEU A 897 30.11 -39.38 15.94
C LEU A 897 30.88 -38.16 16.47
N SER A 898 31.85 -37.63 15.72
CA SER A 898 32.59 -36.41 16.12
C SER A 898 31.74 -35.13 16.07
N ALA A 899 30.60 -35.16 15.37
CA ALA A 899 29.65 -34.06 15.36
C ALA A 899 28.89 -33.92 16.69
N ILE A 900 28.78 -34.99 17.48
CA ILE A 900 27.99 -35.00 18.72
C ILE A 900 28.62 -34.09 19.80
N PRO A 901 29.93 -34.17 20.10
CA PRO A 901 30.57 -33.24 21.03
C PRO A 901 30.51 -31.78 20.55
N LEU A 902 30.69 -31.53 19.25
CA LEU A 902 30.60 -30.18 18.68
C LEU A 902 29.18 -29.60 18.81
N TYR A 903 28.16 -30.43 18.56
CA TYR A 903 26.76 -30.06 18.76
C TYR A 903 26.43 -29.80 20.23
N ALA A 904 26.92 -30.63 21.15
CA ALA A 904 26.73 -30.46 22.58
C ALA A 904 27.42 -29.19 23.11
N ILE A 905 28.62 -28.86 22.63
CA ILE A 905 29.34 -27.62 22.97
C ILE A 905 28.59 -26.41 22.43
N TYR A 906 28.17 -26.43 21.16
CA TYR A 906 27.39 -25.34 20.56
C TYR A 906 26.08 -25.08 21.32
N LYS A 907 25.32 -26.13 21.64
CA LYS A 907 24.06 -25.99 22.37
C LYS A 907 24.26 -25.60 23.84
N GLY A 908 25.29 -26.13 24.50
CA GLY A 908 25.68 -25.69 25.85
C GLY A 908 26.07 -24.21 25.90
N PHE A 909 26.80 -23.73 24.88
CA PHE A 909 27.10 -22.31 24.69
C PHE A 909 25.82 -21.49 24.50
N MET A 910 24.89 -21.95 23.66
CA MET A 910 23.59 -21.28 23.47
C MET A 910 22.75 -21.23 24.74
N LEU A 911 22.70 -22.30 25.55
CA LEU A 911 21.95 -22.32 26.82
C LEU A 911 22.56 -21.40 27.90
N TYR A 912 23.89 -21.26 27.90
CA TYR A 912 24.60 -20.43 28.87
C TYR A 912 24.49 -18.93 28.55
N PHE A 913 24.63 -18.55 27.27
CA PHE A 913 24.59 -17.16 26.84
C PHE A 913 23.19 -16.67 26.45
N PHE A 914 22.30 -17.58 26.05
CA PHE A 914 20.92 -17.30 25.62
C PHE A 914 19.94 -18.30 26.26
N PRO A 915 19.81 -18.32 27.60
CA PRO A 915 18.90 -19.24 28.28
C PRO A 915 17.46 -19.00 27.78
N PRO A 916 16.71 -20.06 27.41
CA PRO A 916 15.33 -19.91 26.98
C PRO A 916 14.51 -19.27 28.11
N TYR A 917 13.83 -18.18 27.79
CA TYR A 917 13.07 -17.28 28.69
C TYR A 917 11.96 -17.95 29.54
N ALA A 918 11.79 -19.27 29.44
CA ALA A 918 10.77 -20.06 30.13
C ALA A 918 11.21 -20.68 31.47
N GLN A 919 12.49 -20.58 31.86
CA GLN A 919 12.99 -21.15 33.13
C GLN A 919 13.22 -20.14 34.26
N LEU A 920 12.87 -18.85 34.09
CA LEU A 920 13.05 -17.81 35.12
C LEU A 920 11.77 -17.47 35.94
N ARG A 921 10.73 -18.32 35.90
CA ARG A 921 9.61 -18.23 36.85
C ARG A 921 9.35 -19.57 37.52
N GLY A 922 10.26 -19.93 38.41
CA GLY A 922 10.13 -21.02 39.38
C GLY A 922 10.52 -20.51 40.76
N GLY A 923 9.82 -19.47 41.21
CA GLY A 923 10.06 -18.80 42.49
C GLY A 923 9.02 -17.72 42.65
N ASP A 924 7.86 -18.09 43.19
CA ASP A 924 6.93 -17.28 43.97
C ASP A 924 5.69 -18.18 44.23
N GLN A 925 5.84 -19.07 45.21
CA GLN A 925 4.71 -19.55 45.99
C GLN A 925 4.62 -18.66 47.24
N ASP A 926 3.38 -18.41 47.63
CA ASP A 926 2.92 -17.77 48.87
C ASP A 926 2.83 -16.24 48.86
N GLU A 927 1.66 -15.73 48.45
CA GLU A 927 0.85 -14.85 49.32
C GLU A 927 -0.55 -14.65 48.72
N GLN A 928 -1.51 -15.41 49.24
CA GLN A 928 -2.94 -15.14 49.09
C GLN A 928 -3.57 -15.06 50.49
N SER A 929 -3.30 -13.96 51.20
CA SER A 929 -4.14 -13.48 52.30
C SER A 929 -3.74 -12.05 52.67
N ASP A 930 -4.48 -11.05 52.17
CA ASP A 930 -5.14 -10.08 53.06
C ASP A 930 -5.84 -8.98 52.25
N ALA A 931 -7.16 -9.02 52.32
CA ALA A 931 -8.00 -7.88 52.04
C ALA A 931 -7.84 -6.81 53.15
N LYS A 932 -7.94 -5.54 52.75
CA LYS A 932 -8.01 -4.30 53.55
C LYS A 932 -6.67 -3.63 53.89
N LYS A 933 -6.33 -2.58 53.14
CA LYS A 933 -6.31 -1.19 53.61
C LYS A 933 -5.97 -0.24 52.46
N GLY A 934 -6.70 0.86 52.38
CA GLY A 934 -6.56 1.86 51.32
C GLY A 934 -5.34 2.75 51.47
N GLY A 935 -4.95 3.37 50.36
CA GLY A 935 -3.96 4.43 50.30
C GLY A 935 -3.96 5.07 48.92
N LYS A 936 -4.53 6.27 48.83
CA LYS A 936 -4.53 7.12 47.64
C LYS A 936 -3.09 7.58 47.34
N THR A 937 -2.65 7.46 46.10
CA THR A 937 -1.54 8.27 45.60
C THR A 937 -1.89 8.84 44.22
N LYS A 938 -2.25 10.13 44.21
CA LYS A 938 -2.32 10.98 43.01
C LYS A 938 -0.90 11.19 42.50
N ILE A 939 -0.67 10.96 41.21
CA ILE A 939 0.47 11.53 40.49
C ILE A 939 -0.08 12.45 39.40
N THR A 940 0.15 13.74 39.61
CA THR A 940 -0.19 14.84 38.69
C THR A 940 1.02 15.08 37.77
N ARG A 941 0.82 15.08 36.45
CA ARG A 941 1.74 15.66 35.44
C ARG A 941 0.85 16.35 34.41
N VAL A 942 0.55 17.64 34.60
CA VAL A 942 1.25 18.82 34.03
C VAL A 942 1.39 18.70 32.51
N ALA A 943 0.38 19.25 31.83
CA ALA A 943 0.43 19.66 30.44
C ALA A 943 1.35 20.88 30.28
N ARG A 944 2.12 20.92 29.19
CA ARG A 944 2.62 22.16 28.59
C ARG A 944 2.56 22.02 27.07
N HIS A 945 1.78 22.93 26.51
CA HIS A 945 1.73 23.52 25.17
C HIS A 945 2.20 22.72 23.97
#